data_AF-A0A673V382-F1
#
_entry.id   AF-A0A673V382-F1
#
_cell.length_a   1.000
_cell.length_b   1.000
_cell.length_c   1.000
_cell.angle_alpha   90.00
_cell.angle_beta   90.00
_cell.angle_gamma   90.00
#
_symmetry.space_group_name_H-M   'P 1'
#
loop_
_entity.id
_entity.type
_entity.pdbx_description
1 polymer ?
#
loop_
_entity_poly.entity_id
_entity_poly.type
_entity_poly.pdbx_seq_one_letter_code
_entity_poly.pdbx_strand_id
1 'polypeptide(L)'
;MGGRDDGLDYQREWVGLSGQSERSLVTLCRNLNPQAPRAPQIPRPSPSWPSAAPLVPAPSAPKSLRRALPAFRPAAPGRAVAKTRLRIPPDLQGVTSPLRVSVSSCVRRRWAGLARIEVLRSRPLARAPASQPDAASAGSVQPALSCPGTILALSKAAASRVFSSLGLRLFFPGRSPSPAPPLSGPQGSPCPSAHRPSPELRSRHTAQAPCGPVFLLRRLPAMASWGPGLPLPLGLLLLLLPPPPATSASDRPRVKDPVNPEKLLVITVATAETEGYRRFLRSAEYFNYTVRTLGLGQEWRGGDVARTVGGGQKVRWLKKEMEKYADREDMVIMFVDSYDVILAGSPSELLKKFVQSGSRLLFSAEGFCWPEWGLAEQYPEVGTGKRFLNSGGFIGFAPTIHQVVRQWKYKDDDDDQLFYTRLYLDPGLREKLSLNLDHKSRIFQNLNGALDEIVLKFDRNRVRIRNVAYDTLPVVVHGNGPTKLQLNYLGNYVPNSWTPQGGCGFCGRDRRTLPGGQPPPRVLLAVFVEQPTPFLPRFLQRLLLLDYPPDRVTLFLHNNEVYHEPHIADSWPQLQDHFSAVKLVGPEEALTPGEARDMAMDSCRQDSECDFYFSLDADAIITNQQTLRLLIEENRKVIAPMLSRHGKLWSNFWGALSPDEYYARSEDYVELVQRKRVGVWNVPYISQAYVIRGETLRTELPQREVFSGSDTDPDMAFCKSLRDKGIFLHLSNQQEFGRLLATSRYDTDHLHPDLWQIFDNPLDWQEQYIHENYSRALEGQGLVEQPCPDVYWFPLLSDQMCDELVEEMEHYGQWSGGRHEDSRLAGGYENVPTVDIHMKQVGYEDQWLQLLRTYVGPMTESLFPGYHTKTRAVMNFVVRYRPDEQPSLRPHHDSSTFTLNVALNHKGLDYEGGGCRFLRYDCIVSSPRKGWGLLHPGRLTHYHEGLPTTRGTRYIMVSFVDP
;
A
#
# COMPACT_ATOMS: atom_id res chain seq x y z
N MET A 1 -67.76 -11.44 3.14
CA MET A 1 -68.50 -11.80 1.91
C MET A 1 -67.55 -11.45 0.76
N GLY A 2 -66.99 -12.32 -0.08
CA GLY A 2 -67.23 -13.76 -0.37
C GLY A 2 -67.73 -13.93 -1.82
N GLY A 3 -67.23 -14.82 -2.69
CA GLY A 3 -66.14 -15.82 -2.61
C GLY A 3 -64.94 -15.50 -3.53
N ARG A 4 -63.88 -16.33 -3.68
CA ARG A 4 -63.80 -17.74 -4.17
C ARG A 4 -64.09 -17.90 -5.67
N ASP A 5 -63.37 -18.68 -6.49
CA ASP A 5 -62.05 -19.38 -6.46
C ASP A 5 -61.57 -19.42 -7.95
N ASP A 6 -60.35 -19.70 -8.42
CA ASP A 6 -59.02 -20.10 -7.90
C ASP A 6 -57.94 -19.54 -8.92
N GLY A 7 -56.67 -19.96 -9.11
CA GLY A 7 -55.80 -20.96 -8.47
C GLY A 7 -54.60 -21.39 -9.35
N LEU A 8 -53.38 -21.41 -8.77
CA LEU A 8 -52.14 -22.13 -9.20
C LEU A 8 -51.47 -21.78 -10.57
N ASP A 9 -50.16 -21.97 -10.79
CA ASP A 9 -48.94 -21.83 -9.95
C ASP A 9 -47.65 -21.84 -10.85
N TYR A 10 -46.49 -21.39 -10.34
CA TYR A 10 -45.10 -21.59 -10.87
C TYR A 10 -44.74 -21.03 -12.29
N GLN A 11 -43.48 -20.70 -12.65
CA GLN A 11 -42.23 -20.41 -11.91
C GLN A 11 -41.25 -19.52 -12.74
N ARG A 12 -40.28 -18.90 -12.04
CA ARG A 12 -38.91 -18.37 -12.38
C ARG A 12 -38.39 -18.53 -13.84
N GLU A 13 -37.65 -17.60 -14.47
CA GLU A 13 -36.25 -17.11 -14.23
C GLU A 13 -35.88 -16.01 -15.29
N TRP A 14 -34.84 -15.14 -15.22
CA TRP A 14 -34.01 -14.52 -14.14
C TRP A 14 -33.12 -13.36 -14.72
N VAL A 15 -32.73 -12.36 -13.91
CA VAL A 15 -31.58 -11.40 -14.10
C VAL A 15 -31.58 -10.35 -15.25
N GLY A 16 -31.05 -9.15 -14.97
CA GLY A 16 -30.61 -8.12 -15.96
C GLY A 16 -31.10 -6.69 -15.65
N LEU A 17 -30.61 -5.98 -14.61
CA LEU A 17 -29.40 -5.13 -14.55
C LEU A 17 -29.31 -3.96 -15.56
N SER A 18 -28.97 -2.77 -15.01
CA SER A 18 -28.76 -1.44 -15.65
C SER A 18 -29.95 -0.83 -16.44
N GLY A 19 -30.07 0.49 -16.56
CA GLY A 19 -29.32 1.56 -15.87
C GLY A 19 -29.71 2.97 -16.36
N GLN A 20 -29.30 3.99 -15.61
CA GLN A 20 -29.34 5.44 -15.90
C GLN A 20 -30.71 6.12 -16.15
N SER A 21 -30.90 7.22 -15.43
CA SER A 21 -31.90 8.26 -15.71
C SER A 21 -31.24 9.48 -16.34
N GLU A 22 -31.87 10.13 -17.31
CA GLU A 22 -31.59 11.53 -17.65
C GLU A 22 -32.88 12.32 -17.93
N ARG A 23 -32.91 13.55 -17.40
CA ARG A 23 -33.63 14.77 -17.87
C ARG A 23 -35.09 14.68 -18.32
N SER A 24 -35.94 15.56 -17.75
CA SER A 24 -36.37 16.80 -18.44
C SER A 24 -37.44 17.61 -17.71
N LEU A 25 -37.33 18.95 -17.78
CA LEU A 25 -38.36 20.01 -17.76
C LEU A 25 -39.36 20.08 -16.55
N VAL A 26 -39.57 21.19 -15.81
CA VAL A 26 -39.74 22.64 -16.08
C VAL A 26 -41.21 23.09 -16.28
N THR A 27 -41.80 23.60 -15.18
CA THR A 27 -42.67 24.79 -15.03
C THR A 27 -44.05 24.92 -15.72
N LEU A 28 -45.09 25.04 -14.87
CA LEU A 28 -46.27 25.94 -14.99
C LEU A 28 -46.63 26.33 -13.52
N CYS A 29 -46.82 27.59 -13.06
CA CYS A 29 -47.81 28.63 -13.41
C CYS A 29 -49.29 28.16 -13.34
N ARG A 30 -50.28 28.86 -12.77
CA ARG A 30 -50.47 30.17 -12.06
C ARG A 30 -51.91 30.14 -11.43
N ASN A 31 -52.48 31.04 -10.61
CA ASN A 31 -52.17 32.33 -9.94
C ASN A 31 -53.22 32.56 -8.81
N LEU A 32 -53.02 33.47 -7.83
CA LEU A 32 -53.98 34.51 -7.33
C LEU A 32 -53.58 35.21 -6.00
N ASN A 33 -54.06 36.46 -5.83
CA ASN A 33 -53.89 37.43 -4.72
C ASN A 33 -55.12 38.40 -4.81
N PRO A 34 -55.35 39.47 -3.99
CA PRO A 34 -54.66 39.98 -2.78
C PRO A 34 -55.60 40.39 -1.61
N GLN A 35 -55.06 40.87 -0.48
CA GLN A 35 -55.50 42.14 0.17
C GLN A 35 -54.63 42.60 1.37
N ALA A 36 -54.70 43.91 1.65
CA ALA A 36 -54.15 44.72 2.77
C ALA A 36 -55.05 45.99 2.89
N PRO A 37 -54.91 46.96 3.83
CA PRO A 37 -53.79 47.26 4.77
C PRO A 37 -54.22 47.74 6.19
N ARG A 38 -53.25 48.21 7.03
CA ARG A 38 -53.34 49.46 7.83
C ARG A 38 -52.06 49.81 8.63
N ALA A 39 -51.86 51.12 8.84
CA ALA A 39 -50.96 51.82 9.78
C ALA A 39 -51.77 53.03 10.35
N PRO A 40 -51.31 53.99 11.22
CA PRO A 40 -49.97 54.48 11.60
C PRO A 40 -49.73 54.40 13.15
N GLN A 41 -48.80 55.06 13.88
CA GLN A 41 -48.25 56.46 13.90
C GLN A 41 -46.85 56.58 14.58
N ILE A 42 -46.25 57.78 14.49
CA ILE A 42 -45.00 58.25 15.16
C ILE A 42 -45.25 59.68 15.68
N PRO A 43 -44.56 60.16 16.74
CA PRO A 43 -43.83 61.43 16.62
C PRO A 43 -42.44 61.49 17.31
N ARG A 44 -41.69 62.57 17.00
CA ARG A 44 -40.38 63.01 17.59
C ARG A 44 -40.64 64.15 18.64
N PRO A 45 -39.67 64.94 19.20
CA PRO A 45 -38.19 64.97 19.14
C PRO A 45 -37.48 65.21 20.52
N SER A 46 -36.22 65.68 20.51
CA SER A 46 -35.35 66.13 21.63
C SER A 46 -35.48 67.67 21.90
N PRO A 47 -34.60 68.43 22.65
CA PRO A 47 -33.40 68.13 23.49
C PRO A 47 -33.26 68.93 24.84
N SER A 48 -32.18 68.75 25.64
CA SER A 48 -31.59 69.80 26.53
C SER A 48 -30.25 69.45 27.24
N TRP A 49 -29.33 70.43 27.33
CA TRP A 49 -28.18 70.63 28.27
C TRP A 49 -28.43 71.98 29.04
N PRO A 50 -27.60 72.59 29.95
CA PRO A 50 -26.14 72.44 30.22
C PRO A 50 -25.68 72.60 31.72
N SER A 51 -24.43 73.06 31.94
CA SER A 51 -23.75 73.53 33.20
C SER A 51 -22.77 72.52 33.84
N ALA A 52 -21.55 72.84 34.34
CA ALA A 52 -20.62 73.98 34.17
C ALA A 52 -19.19 73.62 34.69
N ALA A 53 -18.19 74.50 34.51
CA ALA A 53 -16.81 74.43 35.06
C ALA A 53 -16.69 75.29 36.38
N PRO A 54 -15.55 75.44 37.12
CA PRO A 54 -14.14 75.20 36.76
C PRO A 54 -13.11 74.76 37.89
N LEU A 55 -11.80 74.79 37.56
CA LEU A 55 -10.57 75.02 38.40
C LEU A 55 -10.04 73.99 39.45
N VAL A 56 -8.90 73.34 39.08
CA VAL A 56 -7.55 73.32 39.75
C VAL A 56 -7.48 73.71 41.26
N PRO A 57 -6.90 72.90 42.19
CA PRO A 57 -5.45 72.59 42.22
C PRO A 57 -4.99 71.21 42.78
N ALA A 58 -3.67 70.96 42.75
CA ALA A 58 -2.97 69.92 43.54
C ALA A 58 -2.54 70.45 44.93
N PRO A 59 -2.21 69.59 45.92
CA PRO A 59 -0.82 69.15 46.07
C PRO A 59 -0.66 67.71 46.65
N SER A 60 0.52 67.41 47.20
CA SER A 60 1.07 66.08 47.48
C SER A 60 1.07 65.63 48.96
N ALA A 61 1.07 64.30 49.16
CA ALA A 61 1.84 63.57 50.20
C ALA A 61 1.42 63.77 51.70
N PRO A 62 2.09 63.12 52.70
CA PRO A 62 2.57 61.72 52.77
C PRO A 62 2.21 61.00 54.10
N LYS A 63 2.46 59.67 54.16
CA LYS A 63 3.00 58.83 55.28
C LYS A 63 2.48 57.38 55.14
N SER A 64 3.19 56.28 55.45
CA SER A 64 4.62 55.99 55.77
C SER A 64 4.77 54.43 55.85
N LEU A 65 5.90 53.73 56.04
CA LEU A 65 7.34 54.02 56.26
C LEU A 65 8.15 52.70 56.03
N ARG A 66 9.47 52.78 55.74
CA ARG A 66 10.50 51.68 55.70
C ARG A 66 10.49 50.80 54.42
N ARG A 67 11.65 50.39 53.85
CA ARG A 67 13.08 50.66 54.19
C ARG A 67 14.03 50.49 52.97
N ALA A 68 14.93 51.46 52.78
CA ALA A 68 16.27 51.41 52.13
C ALA A 68 16.47 50.93 50.66
N LEU A 69 17.31 51.69 49.94
CA LEU A 69 17.89 51.56 48.57
C LEU A 69 19.44 51.66 48.69
N PRO A 70 20.31 51.68 47.64
CA PRO A 70 20.14 51.74 46.16
C PRO A 70 20.82 50.51 45.44
N ALA A 71 21.25 50.44 44.16
CA ALA A 71 21.61 51.45 43.15
C ALA A 71 21.48 51.01 41.65
N PHE A 72 22.23 51.67 40.75
CA PHE A 72 22.03 51.76 39.29
C PHE A 72 23.02 50.97 38.39
N ARG A 73 22.72 50.99 37.07
CA ARG A 73 23.50 50.56 35.87
C ARG A 73 24.70 51.54 35.56
N PRO A 74 25.48 51.48 34.42
CA PRO A 74 25.47 50.59 33.24
C PRO A 74 26.86 50.16 32.64
N ALA A 75 26.82 49.52 31.46
CA ALA A 75 27.88 49.42 30.41
C ALA A 75 28.98 48.33 30.51
N ALA A 76 29.65 48.09 29.36
CA ALA A 76 30.63 47.02 29.04
C ALA A 76 32.06 47.63 28.81
N PRO A 77 33.13 46.92 28.35
CA PRO A 77 33.34 45.50 28.01
C PRO A 77 34.65 44.87 28.59
N GLY A 78 35.07 43.66 28.17
CA GLY A 78 36.50 43.22 28.28
C GLY A 78 36.79 41.73 28.58
N ARG A 79 37.99 41.25 28.19
CA ARG A 79 38.50 39.85 28.35
C ARG A 79 39.62 39.71 29.42
N ALA A 80 39.63 38.63 30.20
CA ALA A 80 40.80 37.89 30.76
C ALA A 80 40.29 36.57 31.41
N VAL A 81 40.74 35.33 31.15
CA VAL A 81 42.06 34.64 31.08
C VAL A 81 42.55 34.02 32.41
N ALA A 82 42.24 32.71 32.58
CA ALA A 82 42.96 31.68 33.38
C ALA A 82 43.03 31.83 34.94
N LYS A 83 43.44 30.84 35.78
CA LYS A 83 44.08 29.51 35.59
C LYS A 83 43.99 28.59 36.85
N THR A 84 43.89 27.25 36.67
CA THR A 84 44.38 26.12 37.56
C THR A 84 43.94 25.91 39.03
N ARG A 85 43.81 24.63 39.44
CA ARG A 85 44.14 24.08 40.80
C ARG A 85 44.55 22.59 40.76
N LEU A 86 44.94 22.01 41.92
CA LEU A 86 45.81 20.80 42.05
C LEU A 86 45.17 19.55 42.77
N ARG A 87 45.99 18.50 43.01
CA ARG A 87 45.66 17.11 43.43
C ARG A 87 45.56 16.83 44.97
N ILE A 88 44.60 15.99 45.40
CA ILE A 88 44.70 14.56 45.91
C ILE A 88 46.02 14.09 46.59
N PRO A 89 46.15 13.14 47.59
CA PRO A 89 45.22 12.24 48.38
C PRO A 89 45.33 12.51 49.93
N PRO A 90 45.44 11.61 50.98
CA PRO A 90 45.24 10.13 51.18
C PRO A 90 44.63 9.60 52.54
N ASP A 91 44.30 8.28 52.60
CA ASP A 91 44.54 7.22 53.65
C ASP A 91 44.14 7.34 55.17
N LEU A 92 43.85 6.28 55.98
CA LEU A 92 43.70 4.81 55.81
C LEU A 92 43.03 4.09 57.05
N GLN A 93 42.82 2.75 56.93
CA GLN A 93 42.41 1.72 57.95
C GLN A 93 40.92 1.71 58.37
N GLY A 94 40.24 0.58 58.63
CA GLY A 94 40.58 -0.87 58.62
C GLY A 94 39.50 -1.68 59.41
N VAL A 95 39.44 -3.01 59.57
CA VAL A 95 40.12 -4.24 59.06
C VAL A 95 39.21 -5.46 59.37
N THR A 96 38.98 -6.45 58.48
CA THR A 96 38.51 -7.85 58.82
C THR A 96 38.44 -8.82 57.61
N SER A 97 38.24 -10.14 57.85
CA SER A 97 38.24 -11.32 56.92
C SER A 97 37.40 -12.49 57.55
N PRO A 98 37.25 -13.77 57.04
CA PRO A 98 37.95 -14.46 55.91
C PRO A 98 37.20 -15.56 55.08
N LEU A 99 37.63 -15.78 53.80
CA LEU A 99 37.66 -17.07 53.02
C LEU A 99 36.29 -17.78 52.66
N ARG A 100 36.11 -18.65 51.65
CA ARG A 100 36.91 -19.13 50.49
C ARG A 100 36.05 -19.78 49.36
N VAL A 101 36.48 -19.60 48.09
CA VAL A 101 36.63 -20.60 46.99
C VAL A 101 35.58 -21.74 46.80
N SER A 102 35.00 -21.85 45.59
CA SER A 102 35.32 -22.94 44.63
C SER A 102 34.56 -22.86 43.29
N VAL A 103 35.25 -23.06 42.16
CA VAL A 103 34.68 -23.55 40.89
C VAL A 103 35.65 -24.57 40.28
N SER A 104 35.27 -25.85 40.29
CA SER A 104 36.04 -26.98 39.75
C SER A 104 35.22 -28.28 39.89
N SER A 105 35.26 -29.29 39.03
CA SER A 105 35.61 -29.40 37.59
C SER A 105 35.32 -30.85 37.12
N CYS A 106 35.59 -31.14 35.84
CA CYS A 106 36.02 -32.46 35.33
C CYS A 106 34.99 -33.58 35.13
N VAL A 107 34.82 -33.99 33.86
CA VAL A 107 35.09 -35.38 33.46
C VAL A 107 36.14 -35.35 32.33
N ARG A 108 37.09 -36.30 32.35
CA ARG A 108 38.17 -36.46 31.34
C ARG A 108 38.15 -37.87 30.73
N ARG A 109 38.52 -37.98 29.45
CA ARG A 109 39.40 -39.04 28.86
C ARG A 109 39.97 -38.48 27.53
N ARG A 110 41.29 -38.31 27.39
CA ARG A 110 42.31 -39.25 26.83
C ARG A 110 42.19 -39.43 25.29
N TRP A 111 43.23 -39.37 24.45
CA TRP A 111 44.70 -39.13 24.51
C TRP A 111 45.09 -38.33 23.23
N ALA A 112 45.97 -37.31 23.24
CA ALA A 112 47.44 -37.28 23.38
C ALA A 112 48.24 -37.78 22.15
N GLY A 113 49.05 -36.90 21.51
CA GLY A 113 49.88 -37.27 20.34
C GLY A 113 50.69 -36.15 19.63
N LEU A 114 51.69 -35.55 20.30
CA LEU A 114 52.93 -34.89 19.77
C LEU A 114 52.83 -33.75 18.70
N ALA A 115 53.79 -32.81 18.54
CA ALA A 115 54.76 -32.17 19.44
C ALA A 115 55.46 -30.98 18.71
N ARG A 116 56.15 -30.12 19.48
CA ARG A 116 56.95 -28.91 19.12
C ARG A 116 56.17 -27.58 19.02
N ILE A 117 56.41 -26.49 19.79
CA ILE A 117 57.57 -25.91 20.55
C ILE A 117 58.57 -25.21 19.61
N GLU A 118 58.85 -23.88 19.69
CA GLU A 118 58.35 -22.79 20.58
C GLU A 118 58.83 -21.37 20.13
N VAL A 119 58.44 -20.29 20.88
CA VAL A 119 59.28 -19.08 21.21
C VAL A 119 59.60 -18.06 20.07
N LEU A 120 59.57 -16.71 20.23
CA LEU A 120 59.24 -15.79 21.36
C LEU A 120 58.74 -14.37 20.91
N ARG A 121 58.52 -13.50 21.91
CA ARG A 121 58.16 -12.05 21.93
C ARG A 121 59.22 -11.13 21.22
N SER A 122 59.06 -9.82 20.96
CA SER A 122 58.48 -8.73 21.80
C SER A 122 58.16 -7.40 21.05
N ARG A 123 57.43 -6.49 21.71
CA ARG A 123 57.27 -5.02 21.46
C ARG A 123 58.21 -4.21 22.42
N PRO A 124 58.23 -2.85 22.49
CA PRO A 124 57.84 -1.75 21.55
C PRO A 124 58.94 -0.65 21.39
N LEU A 125 58.69 0.40 20.57
CA LEU A 125 58.80 1.85 20.95
C LEU A 125 58.44 2.80 19.77
N ALA A 126 58.36 4.12 19.98
CA ALA A 126 57.85 5.09 18.99
C ALA A 126 58.37 6.54 19.18
N ARG A 127 58.48 7.31 18.08
CA ARG A 127 58.27 8.79 17.98
C ARG A 127 58.46 9.37 16.55
N ALA A 128 57.42 10.05 16.04
CA ALA A 128 57.33 11.43 15.49
C ALA A 128 58.60 12.25 15.09
N PRO A 129 58.48 13.35 14.28
CA PRO A 129 57.50 13.66 13.21
C PRO A 129 58.04 14.53 12.01
N ALA A 130 57.11 14.90 11.10
CA ALA A 130 56.99 16.19 10.36
C ALA A 130 57.97 16.61 9.23
N SER A 131 57.42 16.81 8.02
CA SER A 131 57.35 18.14 7.36
C SER A 131 56.42 18.18 6.12
N GLN A 132 55.81 19.35 5.89
CA GLN A 132 55.24 19.89 4.63
C GLN A 132 56.11 21.15 4.26
N PRO A 133 55.89 21.96 3.20
CA PRO A 133 54.75 22.04 2.25
C PRO A 133 55.15 22.30 0.76
N ASP A 134 54.15 22.67 -0.07
CA ASP A 134 54.20 23.58 -1.25
C ASP A 134 55.06 23.21 -2.49
N ALA A 135 54.87 23.81 -3.69
CA ALA A 135 53.68 24.33 -4.41
C ALA A 135 54.10 24.68 -5.86
N ALA A 136 53.13 24.98 -6.76
CA ALA A 136 53.31 25.66 -8.07
C ALA A 136 54.13 24.90 -9.16
N SER A 137 54.07 25.21 -10.47
CA SER A 137 53.01 25.83 -11.31
C SER A 137 53.37 25.79 -12.82
N ALA A 138 52.34 25.73 -13.69
CA ALA A 138 52.34 26.24 -15.08
C ALA A 138 53.25 25.57 -16.16
N GLY A 139 52.95 25.88 -17.44
CA GLY A 139 53.70 25.44 -18.63
C GLY A 139 53.11 24.18 -19.33
N SER A 140 52.06 24.23 -20.17
CA SER A 140 51.83 24.97 -21.44
C SER A 140 52.48 24.36 -22.69
N VAL A 141 51.91 24.67 -23.87
CA VAL A 141 52.33 24.30 -25.25
C VAL A 141 51.88 22.91 -25.76
N GLN A 142 50.96 22.93 -26.74
CA GLN A 142 50.68 21.84 -27.69
C GLN A 142 51.77 21.78 -28.78
N PRO A 143 51.84 20.70 -29.56
CA PRO A 143 51.38 20.87 -30.95
C PRO A 143 50.45 19.75 -31.45
N ALA A 144 49.84 19.98 -32.61
CA ALA A 144 48.87 19.10 -33.25
C ALA A 144 49.50 18.25 -34.39
N LEU A 145 48.64 17.48 -35.09
CA LEU A 145 48.90 16.70 -36.32
C LEU A 145 49.69 15.38 -36.07
N SER A 146 49.45 14.27 -36.79
CA SER A 146 48.59 14.02 -37.97
C SER A 146 47.99 12.59 -38.00
N CYS A 147 47.07 12.34 -38.94
CA CYS A 147 46.49 11.04 -39.31
C CYS A 147 47.49 10.21 -40.20
N PRO A 148 47.16 9.00 -40.75
CA PRO A 148 45.88 8.25 -40.76
C PRO A 148 45.93 6.69 -40.64
N GLY A 149 44.77 6.05 -40.45
CA GLY A 149 44.27 5.05 -41.41
C GLY A 149 44.50 3.53 -41.25
N THR A 150 43.49 2.85 -40.66
CA THR A 150 42.85 1.58 -41.15
C THR A 150 43.51 0.19 -40.94
N ILE A 151 42.64 -0.85 -40.86
CA ILE A 151 42.89 -2.33 -40.94
C ILE A 151 43.51 -2.98 -39.69
N LEU A 152 43.23 -4.23 -39.24
CA LEU A 152 42.07 -5.18 -39.19
C LEU A 152 42.56 -6.44 -38.38
N ALA A 153 41.74 -7.52 -38.25
CA ALA A 153 42.04 -8.83 -37.61
C ALA A 153 42.05 -8.83 -36.05
N LEU A 154 41.36 -9.72 -35.31
CA LEU A 154 41.35 -11.21 -35.21
C LEU A 154 42.58 -11.75 -34.43
N SER A 155 42.51 -12.77 -33.54
CA SER A 155 41.53 -13.89 -33.40
C SER A 155 41.42 -14.46 -31.95
N LYS A 156 40.77 -15.64 -31.78
CA LYS A 156 40.46 -16.32 -30.49
C LYS A 156 41.39 -17.52 -30.18
N ALA A 157 41.59 -17.84 -28.88
CA ALA A 157 41.92 -19.18 -28.34
C ALA A 157 41.44 -19.25 -26.86
N ALA A 158 40.58 -20.18 -26.40
CA ALA A 158 40.77 -21.63 -26.12
C ALA A 158 41.44 -21.89 -24.74
N ALA A 159 40.74 -22.41 -23.70
CA ALA A 159 40.34 -23.83 -23.43
C ALA A 159 41.47 -24.69 -22.79
N SER A 160 41.28 -25.75 -21.99
CA SER A 160 40.15 -26.33 -21.19
C SER A 160 40.65 -27.61 -20.48
N ARG A 161 40.04 -28.05 -19.35
CA ARG A 161 39.94 -29.46 -18.85
C ARG A 161 39.01 -29.51 -17.60
N VAL A 162 37.95 -30.33 -17.50
CA VAL A 162 37.85 -31.83 -17.49
C VAL A 162 38.29 -32.39 -16.13
N PHE A 163 37.51 -33.19 -15.37
CA PHE A 163 36.24 -33.94 -15.63
C PHE A 163 35.29 -33.89 -14.39
N SER A 164 34.21 -34.67 -14.15
CA SER A 164 33.78 -35.99 -14.66
C SER A 164 32.26 -36.16 -14.95
N SER A 165 31.53 -36.95 -14.14
CA SER A 165 30.23 -37.59 -14.44
C SER A 165 29.60 -38.17 -13.15
N LEU A 166 28.39 -38.75 -13.06
CA LEU A 166 27.37 -39.24 -14.02
C LEU A 166 25.96 -38.74 -13.60
N GLY A 167 24.87 -38.84 -14.38
CA GLY A 167 24.74 -39.20 -15.81
C GLY A 167 23.62 -40.21 -16.14
N LEU A 168 22.65 -39.81 -16.97
CA LEU A 168 21.84 -40.69 -17.84
C LEU A 168 21.36 -39.91 -19.08
N ARG A 169 20.77 -40.60 -20.09
CA ARG A 169 20.58 -40.07 -21.46
C ARG A 169 19.12 -39.93 -21.91
N LEU A 170 18.88 -38.98 -22.81
CA LEU A 170 17.82 -39.00 -23.83
C LEU A 170 18.45 -38.72 -25.21
N PHE A 171 17.77 -39.09 -26.31
CA PHE A 171 18.28 -38.98 -27.68
C PHE A 171 17.19 -38.55 -28.67
N PHE A 172 17.54 -37.69 -29.62
CA PHE A 172 16.73 -37.30 -30.79
C PHE A 172 17.65 -37.04 -32.00
N PRO A 173 17.24 -37.43 -33.21
CA PRO A 173 17.69 -36.83 -34.48
C PRO A 173 16.51 -36.21 -35.26
N GLY A 174 16.68 -35.19 -36.12
CA GLY A 174 17.86 -34.36 -36.40
C GLY A 174 17.77 -33.61 -37.75
N ARG A 175 18.73 -32.71 -37.99
CA ARG A 175 19.04 -31.96 -39.24
C ARG A 175 18.22 -30.68 -39.59
N SER A 176 18.96 -29.76 -40.19
CA SER A 176 18.67 -28.43 -40.79
C SER A 176 19.21 -28.45 -42.26
N PRO A 177 19.34 -27.36 -43.08
CA PRO A 177 19.19 -25.90 -42.84
C PRO A 177 18.47 -25.07 -43.96
N SER A 178 18.55 -23.73 -43.84
CA SER A 178 18.05 -22.64 -44.74
C SER A 178 18.94 -22.39 -46.00
N PRO A 179 18.73 -21.41 -46.94
CA PRO A 179 18.30 -19.98 -46.76
C PRO A 179 17.36 -19.38 -47.86
N ALA A 180 17.33 -18.03 -48.00
CA ALA A 180 16.42 -17.16 -48.80
C ALA A 180 17.14 -16.54 -50.06
N PRO A 181 16.76 -15.41 -50.77
CA PRO A 181 15.73 -14.36 -50.54
C PRO A 181 14.81 -13.95 -51.76
N PRO A 182 14.72 -12.71 -52.35
CA PRO A 182 13.43 -12.01 -52.57
C PRO A 182 13.15 -11.46 -54.01
N LEU A 183 12.02 -10.73 -54.26
CA LEU A 183 11.93 -9.58 -55.21
C LEU A 183 10.57 -8.79 -55.25
N SER A 184 10.68 -7.51 -55.60
CA SER A 184 9.76 -6.46 -56.14
C SER A 184 8.23 -6.66 -56.37
N GLY A 185 7.45 -5.58 -56.15
CA GLY A 185 6.13 -5.31 -56.77
C GLY A 185 6.22 -4.54 -58.12
N PRO A 186 5.10 -4.13 -58.76
CA PRO A 186 4.55 -2.78 -58.50
C PRO A 186 3.01 -2.56 -58.71
N GLN A 187 2.54 -1.38 -58.25
CA GLN A 187 1.42 -0.49 -58.70
C GLN A 187 0.13 -1.05 -59.37
N GLY A 188 -1.05 -0.57 -58.92
CA GLY A 188 -2.30 -0.61 -59.70
C GLY A 188 -3.59 -0.22 -58.93
N SER A 189 -4.15 0.97 -59.21
CA SER A 189 -5.45 1.50 -58.71
C SER A 189 -6.02 2.49 -59.76
N PRO A 190 -7.27 3.03 -59.70
CA PRO A 190 -8.35 2.86 -58.70
C PRO A 190 -9.82 2.70 -59.24
N CYS A 191 -10.77 2.43 -58.31
CA CYS A 191 -12.17 2.96 -58.30
C CYS A 191 -13.23 2.54 -59.38
N PRO A 192 -14.55 2.82 -59.18
CA PRO A 192 -15.34 2.96 -57.94
C PRO A 192 -16.79 2.37 -57.91
N SER A 193 -17.34 2.23 -56.69
CA SER A 193 -18.73 2.52 -56.22
C SER A 193 -20.03 2.00 -56.91
N ALA A 194 -20.86 1.25 -56.15
CA ALA A 194 -22.33 1.39 -55.92
C ALA A 194 -22.83 0.17 -55.06
N HIS A 195 -23.94 0.11 -54.29
CA HIS A 195 -25.12 0.96 -54.00
C HIS A 195 -25.58 0.78 -52.51
N ARG A 196 -26.52 1.63 -52.03
CA ARG A 196 -27.46 1.45 -50.89
C ARG A 196 -28.92 1.40 -51.46
N PRO A 197 -30.05 1.08 -50.75
CA PRO A 197 -30.31 1.07 -49.28
C PRO A 197 -31.21 -0.10 -48.74
N SER A 198 -31.83 0.13 -47.56
CA SER A 198 -32.78 -0.65 -46.70
C SER A 198 -34.20 -0.90 -47.32
N PRO A 199 -35.29 -1.42 -46.63
CA PRO A 199 -35.54 -1.68 -45.19
C PRO A 199 -36.50 -2.85 -44.74
N GLU A 200 -36.88 -2.85 -43.44
CA GLU A 200 -38.16 -3.28 -42.76
C GLU A 200 -38.60 -4.74 -42.40
N LEU A 201 -38.94 -4.89 -41.08
CA LEU A 201 -40.07 -5.55 -40.38
C LEU A 201 -40.39 -7.09 -40.27
N ARG A 202 -40.53 -7.52 -38.99
CA ARG A 202 -41.66 -8.25 -38.30
C ARG A 202 -41.65 -9.76 -37.95
N SER A 203 -42.08 -9.98 -36.68
CA SER A 203 -42.89 -11.08 -36.07
C SER A 203 -42.39 -12.54 -35.88
N ARG A 204 -42.03 -12.80 -34.61
CA ARG A 204 -42.27 -14.00 -33.74
C ARG A 204 -43.17 -15.15 -34.24
N HIS A 205 -42.80 -16.41 -33.98
CA HIS A 205 -43.30 -17.30 -32.88
C HIS A 205 -43.20 -18.82 -33.17
N THR A 206 -43.05 -19.61 -32.08
CA THR A 206 -43.33 -21.06 -31.94
C THR A 206 -42.47 -22.09 -32.70
N ALA A 207 -42.46 -23.33 -32.20
CA ALA A 207 -41.56 -24.41 -32.65
C ALA A 207 -42.25 -25.78 -32.58
N GLN A 208 -41.93 -26.66 -33.54
CA GLN A 208 -41.95 -28.14 -33.45
C GLN A 208 -41.22 -28.74 -34.68
N ALA A 209 -40.94 -30.05 -34.63
CA ALA A 209 -40.18 -30.83 -35.63
C ALA A 209 -41.12 -31.38 -36.77
N PRO A 210 -40.70 -32.23 -37.76
CA PRO A 210 -39.44 -32.97 -37.93
C PRO A 210 -38.87 -33.09 -39.39
N CYS A 211 -38.00 -34.10 -39.57
CA CYS A 211 -37.11 -34.46 -40.68
C CYS A 211 -37.63 -34.52 -42.15
N GLY A 212 -36.69 -34.41 -43.11
CA GLY A 212 -36.82 -34.80 -44.53
C GLY A 212 -35.49 -35.32 -45.14
N PRO A 213 -35.46 -36.04 -46.30
CA PRO A 213 -34.46 -37.11 -46.51
C PRO A 213 -33.70 -37.17 -47.87
N VAL A 214 -32.48 -37.75 -47.87
CA VAL A 214 -31.76 -38.46 -48.98
C VAL A 214 -30.71 -39.37 -48.29
N PHE A 215 -30.68 -40.72 -48.36
CA PHE A 215 -30.36 -41.68 -49.45
C PHE A 215 -28.89 -41.67 -49.97
N LEU A 216 -28.19 -42.79 -50.25
CA LEU A 216 -28.24 -44.20 -49.77
C LEU A 216 -26.94 -44.96 -50.22
N LEU A 217 -26.74 -46.19 -49.73
CA LEU A 217 -25.97 -47.32 -50.32
C LEU A 217 -24.41 -47.33 -50.44
N ARG A 218 -23.80 -48.15 -49.56
CA ARG A 218 -22.89 -49.31 -49.85
C ARG A 218 -21.71 -49.20 -50.83
N ARG A 219 -20.54 -49.72 -50.38
CA ARG A 219 -20.04 -51.08 -50.78
C ARG A 219 -19.04 -51.68 -49.77
N LEU A 220 -18.80 -52.99 -49.89
CA LEU A 220 -17.94 -53.85 -49.04
C LEU A 220 -16.82 -54.48 -49.90
N PRO A 221 -15.78 -55.07 -49.27
CA PRO A 221 -15.71 -56.54 -49.11
C PRO A 221 -15.45 -56.95 -47.64
N ALA A 222 -15.89 -58.10 -47.07
CA ALA A 222 -15.97 -59.50 -47.52
C ALA A 222 -14.58 -60.20 -47.51
N MET A 223 -14.36 -61.36 -46.87
CA MET A 223 -15.24 -62.32 -46.14
C MET A 223 -14.71 -62.52 -44.68
N ALA A 224 -14.99 -63.54 -43.84
CA ALA A 224 -15.60 -64.87 -43.98
C ALA A 224 -16.21 -65.43 -42.66
N SER A 225 -16.23 -66.76 -42.51
CA SER A 225 -16.74 -67.59 -41.39
C SER A 225 -15.82 -67.57 -40.15
N TRP A 226 -16.26 -67.83 -38.91
CA TRP A 226 -17.07 -68.94 -38.36
C TRP A 226 -18.20 -68.51 -37.38
N GLY A 227 -19.09 -69.45 -37.04
CA GLY A 227 -20.13 -69.40 -35.98
C GLY A 227 -20.87 -70.76 -35.92
N PRO A 228 -22.00 -70.94 -35.18
CA PRO A 228 -22.69 -70.03 -34.25
C PRO A 228 -22.85 -70.64 -32.82
N GLY A 229 -23.62 -70.01 -31.92
CA GLY A 229 -24.02 -70.65 -30.65
C GLY A 229 -24.80 -69.79 -29.64
N LEU A 230 -26.14 -69.90 -29.64
CA LEU A 230 -27.13 -69.35 -28.68
C LEU A 230 -28.49 -70.07 -28.96
N PRO A 231 -29.49 -70.12 -28.06
CA PRO A 231 -29.52 -69.86 -26.60
C PRO A 231 -30.14 -71.04 -25.81
N LEU A 232 -30.42 -70.87 -24.50
CA LEU A 232 -31.61 -71.32 -23.70
C LEU A 232 -31.27 -71.67 -22.23
N PRO A 233 -32.25 -71.64 -21.29
CA PRO A 233 -32.08 -72.00 -19.89
C PRO A 233 -32.68 -73.36 -19.50
N LEU A 234 -32.06 -74.03 -18.52
CA LEU A 234 -32.62 -75.04 -17.58
C LEU A 234 -31.65 -75.06 -16.36
N GLY A 235 -31.93 -75.61 -15.18
CA GLY A 235 -33.13 -76.32 -14.72
C GLY A 235 -32.80 -77.67 -14.04
N LEU A 236 -32.51 -77.62 -12.74
CA LEU A 236 -32.41 -78.74 -11.77
C LEU A 236 -31.29 -79.80 -11.91
N LEU A 237 -30.65 -80.10 -10.75
CA LEU A 237 -30.10 -81.40 -10.29
C LEU A 237 -28.92 -82.04 -11.11
N LEU A 238 -28.01 -82.85 -10.54
CA LEU A 238 -27.84 -83.41 -9.18
C LEU A 238 -26.42 -83.16 -8.60
N LEU A 239 -26.34 -83.35 -7.28
CA LEU A 239 -25.20 -83.56 -6.37
C LEU A 239 -23.82 -83.97 -6.94
N LEU A 240 -22.73 -83.54 -6.26
CA LEU A 240 -21.88 -84.44 -5.45
C LEU A 240 -20.82 -83.68 -4.58
N LEU A 241 -21.14 -83.50 -3.28
CA LEU A 241 -20.22 -83.40 -2.11
C LEU A 241 -19.31 -82.15 -1.95
N PRO A 242 -18.82 -81.85 -0.72
CA PRO A 242 -19.59 -81.51 0.50
C PRO A 242 -19.17 -80.13 1.10
N PRO A 243 -19.94 -79.54 2.04
CA PRO A 243 -19.72 -78.15 2.48
C PRO A 243 -18.85 -77.98 3.74
N PRO A 244 -18.01 -76.91 3.83
CA PRO A 244 -17.62 -76.30 5.10
C PRO A 244 -18.75 -75.39 5.64
N PRO A 245 -18.77 -75.06 6.95
CA PRO A 245 -19.96 -74.51 7.62
C PRO A 245 -20.23 -73.03 7.31
N ALA A 246 -21.51 -72.67 7.33
CA ALA A 246 -21.95 -71.28 7.32
C ALA A 246 -21.75 -70.62 8.68
N THR A 247 -21.10 -69.45 8.71
CA THR A 247 -21.24 -68.47 9.78
C THR A 247 -22.19 -67.35 9.34
N SER A 248 -22.83 -66.69 10.30
CA SER A 248 -24.06 -65.94 10.06
C SER A 248 -23.88 -64.60 9.34
N ALA A 249 -24.94 -64.19 8.63
CA ALA A 249 -25.10 -62.84 8.11
C ALA A 249 -25.41 -61.84 9.25
N SER A 250 -24.48 -61.68 10.19
CA SER A 250 -24.68 -60.93 11.43
C SER A 250 -23.45 -60.17 11.92
N ASP A 251 -22.54 -59.76 11.05
CA ASP A 251 -21.54 -58.73 11.38
C ASP A 251 -21.11 -57.90 10.16
N ARG A 252 -21.93 -56.88 9.84
CA ARG A 252 -21.44 -55.63 9.25
C ARG A 252 -21.65 -54.56 10.30
N PRO A 253 -20.63 -53.79 10.70
CA PRO A 253 -20.83 -52.67 11.61
C PRO A 253 -21.88 -51.73 11.02
N ARG A 254 -23.03 -51.60 11.70
CA ARG A 254 -24.00 -50.56 11.36
C ARG A 254 -23.28 -49.23 11.45
N VAL A 255 -23.46 -48.37 10.44
CA VAL A 255 -23.09 -46.96 10.56
C VAL A 255 -23.88 -46.43 11.76
N LYS A 256 -23.19 -46.16 12.87
CA LYS A 256 -23.81 -45.54 14.05
C LYS A 256 -24.40 -44.21 13.63
N ASP A 257 -25.53 -43.86 14.22
CA ASP A 257 -26.28 -42.65 13.89
C ASP A 257 -25.36 -41.40 13.90
N PRO A 258 -25.58 -40.43 13.00
CA PRO A 258 -24.72 -39.27 12.88
C PRO A 258 -24.66 -38.54 14.23
N VAL A 259 -23.45 -38.44 14.80
CA VAL A 259 -23.22 -37.83 16.11
C VAL A 259 -23.80 -36.41 16.09
N ASN A 260 -24.76 -36.16 16.96
CA ASN A 260 -25.48 -34.90 17.04
C ASN A 260 -24.49 -33.74 17.31
N PRO A 261 -24.43 -32.68 16.47
CA PRO A 261 -23.61 -31.49 16.73
C PRO A 261 -23.78 -30.85 18.10
N GLU A 262 -24.95 -30.94 18.74
CA GLU A 262 -25.20 -30.46 20.11
C GLU A 262 -24.36 -31.19 21.18
N LYS A 263 -23.76 -32.34 20.82
CA LYS A 263 -22.85 -33.11 21.68
C LYS A 263 -21.38 -32.75 21.49
N LEU A 264 -21.06 -31.82 20.58
CA LEU A 264 -19.72 -31.28 20.40
C LEU A 264 -19.55 -29.99 21.22
N LEU A 265 -18.49 -29.95 22.04
CA LEU A 265 -18.00 -28.72 22.64
C LEU A 265 -16.58 -28.41 22.15
N VAL A 266 -16.35 -27.18 21.69
CA VAL A 266 -14.99 -26.69 21.45
C VAL A 266 -14.49 -26.02 22.72
N ILE A 267 -13.38 -26.49 23.28
CA ILE A 267 -12.70 -25.86 24.41
C ILE A 267 -11.44 -25.18 23.90
N THR A 268 -11.16 -23.97 24.38
CA THR A 268 -9.94 -23.25 24.04
C THR A 268 -9.42 -22.43 25.23
N VAL A 269 -8.22 -21.88 25.11
CA VAL A 269 -7.62 -20.97 26.09
C VAL A 269 -7.37 -19.62 25.45
N ALA A 270 -7.73 -18.56 26.18
CA ALA A 270 -7.36 -17.18 25.91
C ALA A 270 -7.32 -16.42 27.24
N THR A 271 -6.25 -15.67 27.50
CA THR A 271 -6.12 -14.83 28.69
C THR A 271 -6.69 -13.43 28.48
N ALA A 272 -6.60 -12.91 27.26
CA ALA A 272 -7.16 -11.64 26.82
C ALA A 272 -7.88 -11.78 25.46
N GLU A 273 -8.76 -10.84 25.15
CA GLU A 273 -9.47 -10.81 23.87
C GLU A 273 -8.61 -10.22 22.73
N THR A 274 -7.54 -10.94 22.36
CA THR A 274 -6.67 -10.56 21.25
C THR A 274 -7.42 -10.54 19.91
N GLU A 275 -6.88 -9.83 18.92
CA GLU A 275 -7.46 -9.82 17.57
C GLU A 275 -7.41 -11.21 16.90
N GLY A 276 -6.43 -12.03 17.28
CA GLY A 276 -6.35 -13.46 16.99
C GLY A 276 -7.52 -14.26 17.60
N TYR A 277 -7.76 -14.13 18.90
CA TYR A 277 -8.89 -14.77 19.58
C TYR A 277 -10.24 -14.35 18.99
N ARG A 278 -10.42 -13.05 18.70
CA ARG A 278 -11.64 -12.54 18.06
C ARG A 278 -11.81 -13.03 16.61
N ARG A 279 -10.71 -13.24 15.87
CA ARG A 279 -10.73 -13.93 14.56
C ARG A 279 -11.15 -15.39 14.69
N PHE A 280 -10.62 -16.10 15.68
CA PHE A 280 -11.03 -17.48 15.99
C PHE A 280 -12.53 -17.56 16.30
N LEU A 281 -13.05 -16.74 17.22
CA LEU A 281 -14.48 -16.72 17.56
C LEU A 281 -15.37 -16.46 16.34
N ARG A 282 -15.09 -15.45 15.52
CA ARG A 282 -15.86 -15.17 14.30
C ARG A 282 -15.90 -16.37 13.34
N SER A 283 -14.81 -17.13 13.23
CA SER A 283 -14.77 -18.36 12.42
C SER A 283 -15.58 -19.51 13.02
N ALA A 284 -15.69 -19.57 14.34
CA ALA A 284 -16.49 -20.56 15.06
C ALA A 284 -17.99 -20.24 15.01
N GLU A 285 -18.35 -18.97 15.21
CA GLU A 285 -19.71 -18.43 15.07
C GLU A 285 -20.27 -18.66 13.66
N TYR A 286 -19.49 -18.41 12.61
CA TYR A 286 -19.89 -18.63 11.22
C TYR A 286 -20.36 -20.08 10.94
N PHE A 287 -19.85 -21.07 11.67
CA PHE A 287 -20.23 -22.47 11.56
C PHE A 287 -21.13 -22.97 12.71
N ASN A 288 -21.61 -22.08 13.59
CA ASN A 288 -22.40 -22.39 14.78
C ASN A 288 -21.73 -23.39 15.75
N TYR A 289 -20.42 -23.26 15.99
CA TYR A 289 -19.75 -24.02 17.06
C TYR A 289 -20.08 -23.44 18.44
N THR A 290 -20.37 -24.31 19.41
CA THR A 290 -20.37 -23.95 20.83
C THR A 290 -18.93 -23.91 21.35
N VAL A 291 -18.47 -22.73 21.76
CA VAL A 291 -17.11 -22.49 22.26
C VAL A 291 -17.11 -22.23 23.77
N ARG A 292 -16.17 -22.86 24.48
CA ARG A 292 -15.89 -22.67 25.91
C ARG A 292 -14.45 -22.20 26.10
N THR A 293 -14.28 -20.89 26.23
CA THR A 293 -12.98 -20.27 26.51
C THR A 293 -12.62 -20.40 27.99
N LEU A 294 -11.38 -20.78 28.27
CA LEU A 294 -10.78 -20.86 29.60
C LEU A 294 -9.66 -19.80 29.74
N GLY A 295 -9.45 -19.30 30.96
CA GLY A 295 -8.34 -18.40 31.28
C GLY A 295 -8.60 -16.90 31.10
N LEU A 296 -9.75 -16.46 30.55
CA LEU A 296 -10.02 -15.04 30.32
C LEU A 296 -9.94 -14.23 31.64
N GLY A 297 -9.21 -13.11 31.61
CA GLY A 297 -8.95 -12.28 32.79
C GLY A 297 -8.01 -12.93 33.81
N GLN A 298 -7.30 -14.00 33.46
CA GLN A 298 -6.21 -14.57 34.25
C GLN A 298 -4.86 -14.19 33.67
N GLU A 299 -3.87 -14.02 34.54
CA GLU A 299 -2.47 -13.87 34.15
C GLU A 299 -1.96 -15.12 33.43
N TRP A 300 -1.31 -14.92 32.27
CA TRP A 300 -0.60 -15.99 31.58
C TRP A 300 0.69 -16.35 32.34
N ARG A 301 0.80 -17.61 32.74
CA ARG A 301 1.98 -18.16 33.45
C ARG A 301 2.61 -19.33 32.69
N GLY A 302 2.22 -19.53 31.43
CA GLY A 302 2.69 -20.62 30.59
C GLY A 302 4.05 -20.41 29.90
N GLY A 303 4.87 -19.48 30.36
CA GLY A 303 6.15 -19.14 29.72
C GLY A 303 5.99 -18.36 28.40
N ASP A 304 7.12 -18.01 27.77
CA ASP A 304 7.14 -17.33 26.46
C ASP A 304 7.01 -18.37 25.33
N VAL A 305 5.79 -18.83 25.10
CA VAL A 305 5.46 -19.83 24.05
C VAL A 305 5.64 -19.32 22.60
N ALA A 306 6.04 -18.06 22.41
CA ALA A 306 6.46 -17.56 21.11
C ALA A 306 7.97 -17.82 20.84
N ARG A 307 8.76 -18.04 21.91
CA ARG A 307 10.23 -18.18 21.84
C ARG A 307 10.77 -19.51 22.39
N THR A 308 10.05 -20.13 23.33
CA THR A 308 10.49 -21.33 24.06
C THR A 308 9.36 -22.34 24.28
N VAL A 309 9.68 -23.48 24.91
CA VAL A 309 8.73 -24.44 25.46
C VAL A 309 7.77 -23.82 26.48
N GLY A 310 6.62 -24.46 26.72
CA GLY A 310 5.69 -24.09 27.79
C GLY A 310 4.23 -24.45 27.51
N GLY A 311 3.32 -23.59 27.98
CA GLY A 311 1.87 -23.73 27.75
C GLY A 311 1.15 -24.69 28.69
N GLY A 312 1.83 -25.33 29.65
CA GLY A 312 1.23 -26.26 30.63
C GLY A 312 0.04 -25.71 31.42
N GLN A 313 -0.02 -24.39 31.61
CA GLN A 313 -1.18 -23.68 32.15
C GLN A 313 -2.49 -24.04 31.41
N LYS A 314 -2.44 -24.24 30.08
CA LYS A 314 -3.57 -24.70 29.26
C LYS A 314 -4.08 -26.06 29.74
N VAL A 315 -3.17 -27.01 29.96
CA VAL A 315 -3.49 -28.37 30.43
C VAL A 315 -4.04 -28.34 31.85
N ARG A 316 -3.51 -27.49 32.75
CA ARG A 316 -4.07 -27.33 34.10
C ARG A 316 -5.51 -26.81 34.07
N TRP A 317 -5.82 -25.81 33.24
CA TRP A 317 -7.18 -25.31 33.10
C TRP A 317 -8.11 -26.34 32.44
N LEU A 318 -7.66 -26.99 31.37
CA LEU A 318 -8.43 -28.04 30.69
C LEU A 318 -8.74 -29.21 31.63
N LYS A 319 -7.76 -29.68 32.42
CA LYS A 319 -7.96 -30.72 33.45
C LYS A 319 -9.13 -30.38 34.38
N LYS A 320 -9.16 -29.15 34.92
CA LYS A 320 -10.22 -28.71 35.85
C LYS A 320 -11.59 -28.55 35.16
N GLU A 321 -11.63 -28.14 33.90
CA GLU A 321 -12.90 -28.08 33.14
C GLU A 321 -13.40 -29.50 32.79
N MET A 322 -12.50 -30.43 32.48
CA MET A 322 -12.80 -31.82 32.12
C MET A 322 -13.35 -32.68 33.27
N GLU A 323 -13.14 -32.29 34.52
CA GLU A 323 -13.75 -32.95 35.70
C GLU A 323 -15.29 -32.97 35.61
N LYS A 324 -15.91 -32.01 34.92
CA LYS A 324 -17.37 -31.94 34.69
C LYS A 324 -17.90 -32.97 33.67
N TYR A 325 -17.02 -33.51 32.84
CA TYR A 325 -17.38 -34.33 31.67
C TYR A 325 -16.75 -35.73 31.74
N ALA A 326 -16.18 -36.10 32.89
CA ALA A 326 -15.45 -37.34 33.11
C ALA A 326 -16.23 -38.62 32.71
N ASP A 327 -17.55 -38.64 32.95
CA ASP A 327 -18.42 -39.79 32.70
C ASP A 327 -19.33 -39.61 31.47
N ARG A 328 -19.10 -38.56 30.66
CA ARG A 328 -19.95 -38.18 29.52
C ARG A 328 -19.55 -38.87 28.21
N GLU A 329 -19.72 -40.18 28.14
CA GLU A 329 -19.48 -40.98 26.91
C GLU A 329 -20.26 -40.48 25.68
N ASP A 330 -21.38 -39.74 25.88
CA ASP A 330 -22.17 -39.15 24.80
C ASP A 330 -21.57 -37.87 24.19
N MET A 331 -20.51 -37.32 24.78
CA MET A 331 -19.99 -35.99 24.49
C MET A 331 -18.62 -36.05 23.80
N VAL A 332 -18.48 -35.31 22.71
CA VAL A 332 -17.22 -35.12 21.98
C VAL A 332 -16.68 -33.73 22.32
N ILE A 333 -15.39 -33.65 22.61
CA ILE A 333 -14.71 -32.39 22.90
C ILE A 333 -13.57 -32.21 21.90
N MET A 334 -13.49 -31.04 21.29
CA MET A 334 -12.32 -30.59 20.54
C MET A 334 -11.59 -29.54 21.36
N PHE A 335 -10.33 -29.76 21.69
CA PHE A 335 -9.43 -28.72 22.17
C PHE A 335 -8.69 -28.10 20.99
N VAL A 336 -8.58 -26.77 20.99
CA VAL A 336 -7.71 -26.01 20.07
C VAL A 336 -7.13 -24.80 20.81
N ASP A 337 -5.97 -24.31 20.38
CA ASP A 337 -5.52 -22.95 20.72
C ASP A 337 -6.38 -21.89 19.96
N SER A 338 -6.20 -20.59 20.24
CA SER A 338 -7.12 -19.55 19.75
C SER A 338 -6.50 -18.31 19.09
N TYR A 339 -5.30 -17.88 19.49
CA TYR A 339 -4.71 -16.65 18.93
C TYR A 339 -4.30 -16.86 17.45
N ASP A 340 -3.89 -18.07 17.12
CA ASP A 340 -3.36 -18.54 15.85
C ASP A 340 -4.12 -19.76 15.30
N VAL A 341 -5.43 -19.83 15.53
CA VAL A 341 -6.31 -20.84 14.93
C VAL A 341 -7.49 -20.18 14.22
N ILE A 342 -7.90 -20.75 13.07
CA ILE A 342 -9.18 -20.45 12.42
C ILE A 342 -9.91 -21.74 12.03
N LEU A 343 -11.25 -21.70 12.11
CA LEU A 343 -12.10 -22.81 11.69
C LEU A 343 -12.56 -22.62 10.24
N ALA A 344 -12.49 -23.69 9.46
CA ALA A 344 -12.69 -23.74 8.02
C ALA A 344 -13.74 -24.77 7.57
N GLY A 345 -14.32 -25.55 8.48
CA GLY A 345 -15.37 -26.54 8.21
C GLY A 345 -16.38 -26.64 9.35
N SER A 346 -17.55 -27.25 9.09
CA SER A 346 -18.68 -27.29 10.03
C SER A 346 -18.61 -28.41 11.07
N PRO A 347 -19.32 -28.29 12.21
CA PRO A 347 -19.42 -29.35 13.23
C PRO A 347 -19.78 -30.73 12.67
N SER A 348 -20.73 -30.78 11.72
CA SER A 348 -21.17 -32.04 11.10
C SER A 348 -20.10 -32.68 10.21
N GLU A 349 -19.24 -31.87 9.57
CA GLU A 349 -18.10 -32.38 8.81
C GLU A 349 -16.99 -32.89 9.75
N LEU A 350 -16.72 -32.14 10.82
CA LEU A 350 -15.76 -32.49 11.86
C LEU A 350 -16.09 -33.84 12.50
N LEU A 351 -17.32 -33.99 13.00
CA LEU A 351 -17.79 -35.21 13.65
C LEU A 351 -17.81 -36.40 12.69
N LYS A 352 -18.22 -36.20 11.43
CA LYS A 352 -18.14 -37.23 10.38
C LYS A 352 -16.70 -37.72 10.18
N LYS A 353 -15.74 -36.81 10.06
CA LYS A 353 -14.32 -37.15 9.89
C LYS A 353 -13.72 -37.81 11.13
N PHE A 354 -14.10 -37.37 12.33
CA PHE A 354 -13.66 -37.96 13.59
C PHE A 354 -14.15 -39.42 13.69
N VAL A 355 -15.44 -39.69 13.44
CA VAL A 355 -15.98 -41.06 13.40
C VAL A 355 -15.30 -41.90 12.30
N GLN A 356 -15.02 -41.31 11.13
CA GLN A 356 -14.27 -41.98 10.06
C GLN A 356 -12.80 -42.30 10.40
N SER A 357 -12.22 -41.70 11.45
CA SER A 357 -10.87 -42.03 11.90
C SER A 357 -10.79 -43.32 12.72
N GLY A 358 -11.92 -43.76 13.30
CA GLY A 358 -11.96 -44.88 14.26
C GLY A 358 -11.34 -44.60 15.63
N SER A 359 -10.74 -43.41 15.84
CA SER A 359 -10.07 -43.03 17.08
C SER A 359 -11.05 -42.70 18.21
N ARG A 360 -10.60 -42.83 19.47
CA ARG A 360 -11.30 -42.23 20.63
C ARG A 360 -10.73 -40.87 21.03
N LEU A 361 -9.48 -40.58 20.66
CA LEU A 361 -8.84 -39.27 20.83
C LEU A 361 -7.76 -39.09 19.76
N LEU A 362 -8.08 -38.23 18.79
CA LEU A 362 -7.29 -37.91 17.60
C LEU A 362 -6.60 -36.55 17.80
N PHE A 363 -5.28 -36.55 17.90
CA PHE A 363 -4.46 -35.34 17.91
C PHE A 363 -4.17 -34.84 16.50
N SER A 364 -3.84 -33.56 16.38
CA SER A 364 -3.24 -33.03 15.16
C SER A 364 -1.82 -33.59 14.95
N ALA A 365 -1.38 -33.63 13.69
CA ALA A 365 -0.05 -34.12 13.32
C ALA A 365 0.80 -33.02 12.70
N GLU A 366 2.12 -33.06 12.89
CA GLU A 366 3.07 -32.10 12.31
C GLU A 366 4.36 -32.75 11.75
N GLY A 367 5.15 -31.93 11.04
CA GLY A 367 6.38 -32.37 10.38
C GLY A 367 7.58 -32.54 11.32
N PHE A 368 7.56 -31.95 12.52
CA PHE A 368 8.71 -31.91 13.43
C PHE A 368 8.43 -32.66 14.74
N CYS A 369 9.43 -33.42 15.23
CA CYS A 369 9.38 -33.99 16.57
C CYS A 369 9.87 -32.93 17.57
N TRP A 370 8.95 -32.16 18.16
CA TRP A 370 9.24 -31.05 19.06
C TRP A 370 8.51 -31.24 20.41
N PRO A 371 9.13 -30.88 21.55
CA PRO A 371 10.46 -30.29 21.70
C PRO A 371 11.61 -31.32 21.73
N GLU A 372 11.37 -32.55 22.18
CA GLU A 372 12.40 -33.59 22.30
C GLU A 372 12.53 -34.39 20.98
N TRP A 373 13.37 -33.90 20.06
CA TRP A 373 13.58 -34.53 18.73
C TRP A 373 14.04 -36.00 18.79
N GLY A 374 14.78 -36.38 19.84
CA GLY A 374 15.24 -37.76 20.07
C GLY A 374 14.10 -38.76 20.35
N LEU A 375 12.87 -38.29 20.58
CA LEU A 375 11.70 -39.17 20.69
C LEU A 375 11.18 -39.69 19.33
N ALA A 376 11.69 -39.17 18.21
CA ALA A 376 11.21 -39.50 16.86
C ALA A 376 11.23 -41.01 16.55
N GLU A 377 12.23 -41.75 17.06
CA GLU A 377 12.35 -43.21 16.87
C GLU A 377 11.25 -44.00 17.58
N GLN A 378 10.62 -43.43 18.62
CA GLN A 378 9.55 -44.09 19.39
C GLN A 378 8.17 -43.92 18.74
N TYR A 379 8.02 -42.96 17.83
CA TYR A 379 6.78 -42.77 17.07
C TYR A 379 6.60 -43.93 16.06
N PRO A 380 5.37 -44.45 15.88
CA PRO A 380 5.09 -45.40 14.80
C PRO A 380 5.52 -44.87 13.42
N GLU A 381 6.02 -45.76 12.58
CA GLU A 381 6.34 -45.44 11.17
C GLU A 381 5.07 -45.13 10.37
N VAL A 382 5.13 -44.11 9.52
CA VAL A 382 4.02 -43.70 8.64
C VAL A 382 4.51 -43.49 7.21
N GLY A 383 4.05 -44.33 6.28
CA GLY A 383 4.59 -44.35 4.90
C GLY A 383 4.27 -43.09 4.07
N THR A 384 3.13 -42.44 4.31
CA THR A 384 2.81 -41.11 3.78
C THR A 384 1.98 -40.33 4.79
N GLY A 385 2.50 -39.20 5.27
CA GLY A 385 1.81 -38.34 6.24
C GLY A 385 2.77 -37.64 7.20
N LYS A 386 2.23 -36.75 8.02
CA LYS A 386 2.91 -36.09 9.14
C LYS A 386 3.02 -37.08 10.32
N ARG A 387 4.21 -37.26 10.91
CA ARG A 387 4.50 -38.36 11.86
C ARG A 387 4.28 -38.02 13.33
N PHE A 388 4.48 -36.76 13.72
CA PHE A 388 4.62 -36.37 15.12
C PHE A 388 3.38 -35.64 15.66
N LEU A 389 3.16 -35.69 16.97
CA LEU A 389 2.00 -35.09 17.64
C LEU A 389 2.17 -33.58 17.78
N ASN A 390 1.09 -32.81 17.56
CA ASN A 390 1.01 -31.40 17.95
C ASN A 390 -0.15 -31.14 18.92
N SER A 391 0.08 -30.38 20.00
CA SER A 391 -0.87 -30.17 21.11
C SER A 391 -1.96 -29.13 20.84
N GLY A 392 -1.74 -28.19 19.92
CA GLY A 392 -2.64 -27.06 19.66
C GLY A 392 -3.96 -27.42 18.96
N GLY A 393 -4.19 -28.70 18.67
CA GLY A 393 -5.47 -29.23 18.21
C GLY A 393 -5.64 -30.72 18.47
N PHE A 394 -6.73 -31.13 19.12
CA PHE A 394 -7.14 -32.54 19.26
C PHE A 394 -8.64 -32.69 19.49
N ILE A 395 -9.22 -33.83 19.11
CA ILE A 395 -10.65 -34.13 19.25
C ILE A 395 -10.87 -35.57 19.76
N GLY A 396 -11.77 -35.76 20.72
CA GLY A 396 -12.02 -37.06 21.32
C GLY A 396 -13.29 -37.12 22.18
N PHE A 397 -13.61 -38.32 22.66
CA PHE A 397 -14.69 -38.50 23.65
C PHE A 397 -14.26 -37.93 25.01
N ALA A 398 -15.19 -37.24 25.70
CA ALA A 398 -14.90 -36.53 26.94
C ALA A 398 -14.25 -37.43 28.04
N PRO A 399 -14.68 -38.68 28.28
CA PRO A 399 -14.02 -39.57 29.25
C PRO A 399 -12.59 -39.93 28.86
N THR A 400 -12.31 -40.10 27.56
CA THR A 400 -10.96 -40.41 27.07
C THR A 400 -10.03 -39.21 27.20
N ILE A 401 -10.50 -38.00 26.89
CA ILE A 401 -9.74 -36.76 27.15
C ILE A 401 -9.47 -36.58 28.65
N HIS A 402 -10.49 -36.76 29.51
CA HIS A 402 -10.34 -36.68 30.96
C HIS A 402 -9.27 -37.65 31.49
N GLN A 403 -9.26 -38.90 31.01
CA GLN A 403 -8.25 -39.90 31.39
C GLN A 403 -6.82 -39.54 30.99
N VAL A 404 -6.63 -38.72 29.94
CA VAL A 404 -5.32 -38.14 29.58
C VAL A 404 -5.02 -36.93 30.48
N VAL A 405 -5.84 -35.88 30.44
CA VAL A 405 -5.50 -34.59 31.09
C VAL A 405 -5.44 -34.68 32.62
N ARG A 406 -6.18 -35.60 33.26
CA ARG A 406 -6.10 -35.80 34.72
C ARG A 406 -4.70 -36.18 35.21
N GLN A 407 -3.86 -36.76 34.33
CA GLN A 407 -2.49 -37.14 34.65
C GLN A 407 -1.53 -35.95 34.77
N TRP A 408 -1.96 -34.75 34.34
CA TRP A 408 -1.19 -33.52 34.52
C TRP A 408 -0.94 -33.21 36.00
N LYS A 409 0.33 -33.08 36.33
CA LYS A 409 0.88 -32.81 37.68
C LYS A 409 2.12 -31.90 37.63
N TYR A 410 2.24 -31.17 36.52
CA TYR A 410 3.39 -30.35 36.14
C TYR A 410 3.07 -28.86 36.35
N LYS A 411 4.08 -28.00 36.29
CA LYS A 411 3.94 -26.55 36.53
C LYS A 411 3.22 -25.85 35.37
N ASP A 412 2.77 -24.62 35.57
CA ASP A 412 2.18 -23.81 34.49
C ASP A 412 3.15 -23.58 33.31
N ASP A 413 4.46 -23.46 33.57
CA ASP A 413 5.56 -23.27 32.62
C ASP A 413 6.15 -24.56 32.01
N ASP A 414 5.73 -25.74 32.45
CA ASP A 414 6.15 -27.01 31.82
C ASP A 414 5.45 -27.20 30.45
N ASP A 415 6.07 -27.96 29.54
CA ASP A 415 5.64 -28.05 28.14
C ASP A 415 4.40 -28.93 27.90
N ASP A 416 3.39 -28.40 27.20
CA ASP A 416 2.14 -29.14 26.94
C ASP A 416 2.29 -30.22 25.86
N GLN A 417 3.04 -29.93 24.78
CA GLN A 417 3.26 -30.85 23.67
C GLN A 417 4.10 -32.06 24.10
N LEU A 418 5.10 -31.84 24.95
CA LEU A 418 5.92 -32.90 25.52
C LEU A 418 5.12 -33.84 26.45
N PHE A 419 4.18 -33.29 27.22
CA PHE A 419 3.27 -34.09 28.05
C PHE A 419 2.38 -35.01 27.21
N TYR A 420 1.68 -34.46 26.19
CA TYR A 420 0.85 -35.27 25.31
C TYR A 420 1.68 -36.26 24.47
N THR A 421 2.86 -35.85 24.00
CA THR A 421 3.83 -36.72 23.30
C THR A 421 4.20 -37.93 24.15
N ARG A 422 4.60 -37.73 25.41
CA ARG A 422 5.01 -38.83 26.30
C ARG A 422 3.86 -39.81 26.59
N LEU A 423 2.62 -39.31 26.71
CA LEU A 423 1.43 -40.17 26.87
C LEU A 423 0.99 -40.87 25.57
N TYR A 424 1.23 -40.26 24.40
CA TYR A 424 1.01 -40.92 23.10
C TYR A 424 2.08 -41.97 22.79
N LEU A 425 3.31 -41.81 23.28
CA LEU A 425 4.41 -42.72 23.00
C LEU A 425 4.34 -44.03 23.79
N ASP A 426 3.77 -44.02 25.01
CA ASP A 426 3.41 -45.24 25.75
C ASP A 426 2.52 -46.14 24.86
N PRO A 427 3.00 -47.31 24.41
CA PRO A 427 2.24 -48.15 23.49
C PRO A 427 0.98 -48.73 24.12
N GLY A 428 1.03 -49.06 25.41
CA GLY A 428 -0.09 -49.64 26.15
C GLY A 428 -1.19 -48.62 26.42
N LEU A 429 -0.82 -47.37 26.73
CA LEU A 429 -1.79 -46.28 26.85
C LEU A 429 -2.38 -45.88 25.49
N ARG A 430 -1.55 -45.82 24.44
CA ARG A 430 -1.98 -45.53 23.06
C ARG A 430 -2.99 -46.54 22.54
N GLU A 431 -2.76 -47.84 22.75
CA GLU A 431 -3.69 -48.91 22.40
C GLU A 431 -4.97 -48.85 23.25
N LYS A 432 -4.81 -48.87 24.59
CA LYS A 432 -5.93 -48.89 25.55
C LYS A 432 -6.91 -47.73 25.40
N LEU A 433 -6.41 -46.53 25.09
CA LEU A 433 -7.24 -45.34 24.90
C LEU A 433 -7.53 -45.04 23.43
N SER A 434 -7.06 -45.87 22.49
CA SER A 434 -7.20 -45.69 21.04
C SER A 434 -6.81 -44.28 20.58
N LEU A 435 -5.59 -43.88 20.97
CA LEU A 435 -5.01 -42.57 20.62
C LEU A 435 -4.42 -42.62 19.20
N ASN A 436 -4.69 -41.60 18.39
CA ASN A 436 -4.19 -41.50 17.01
C ASN A 436 -3.76 -40.07 16.67
N LEU A 437 -3.05 -39.89 15.56
CA LEU A 437 -2.75 -38.57 14.98
C LEU A 437 -3.40 -38.43 13.60
N ASP A 438 -3.80 -37.23 13.22
CA ASP A 438 -4.35 -36.92 11.89
C ASP A 438 -3.24 -36.76 10.83
N HIS A 439 -2.54 -37.86 10.56
CA HIS A 439 -1.36 -37.92 9.68
C HIS A 439 -1.56 -37.33 8.26
N LYS A 440 -2.78 -37.09 7.81
CA LYS A 440 -3.11 -36.56 6.47
C LYS A 440 -3.94 -35.27 6.49
N SER A 441 -3.96 -34.57 7.63
CA SER A 441 -4.62 -33.27 7.80
C SER A 441 -6.08 -33.24 7.33
N ARG A 442 -6.84 -34.32 7.63
CA ARG A 442 -8.27 -34.40 7.28
C ARG A 442 -9.10 -33.41 8.09
N ILE A 443 -8.72 -33.20 9.35
CA ILE A 443 -9.33 -32.30 10.32
C ILE A 443 -8.36 -31.16 10.63
N PHE A 444 -7.11 -31.45 10.99
CA PHE A 444 -6.17 -30.44 11.49
C PHE A 444 -5.05 -30.16 10.49
N GLN A 445 -4.88 -28.88 10.13
CA GLN A 445 -3.70 -28.41 9.40
C GLN A 445 -2.83 -27.52 10.30
N ASN A 446 -1.72 -28.07 10.75
CA ASN A 446 -0.60 -27.31 11.25
C ASN A 446 0.17 -26.74 10.04
N LEU A 447 0.51 -25.45 10.04
CA LEU A 447 1.16 -24.79 8.90
C LEU A 447 2.69 -24.93 8.90
N ASN A 448 3.32 -25.10 10.06
CA ASN A 448 4.78 -25.24 10.17
C ASN A 448 5.27 -26.53 9.48
N GLY A 449 6.22 -26.40 8.55
CA GLY A 449 6.69 -27.53 7.74
C GLY A 449 5.63 -28.11 6.79
N ALA A 450 4.67 -27.29 6.35
CA ALA A 450 3.63 -27.67 5.40
C ALA A 450 3.11 -26.52 4.52
N LEU A 451 3.75 -25.34 4.49
CA LEU A 451 3.23 -24.15 3.79
C LEU A 451 3.03 -24.38 2.28
N ASP A 452 3.93 -25.13 1.67
CA ASP A 452 3.90 -25.56 0.26
C ASP A 452 2.79 -26.56 -0.06
N GLU A 453 2.20 -27.20 0.96
CA GLU A 453 1.06 -28.11 0.78
C GLU A 453 -0.28 -27.35 0.66
N ILE A 454 -0.34 -26.05 0.95
CA ILE A 454 -1.61 -25.35 1.21
C ILE A 454 -1.97 -24.33 0.13
N VAL A 455 -3.19 -24.45 -0.40
CA VAL A 455 -3.78 -23.46 -1.31
C VAL A 455 -5.16 -23.02 -0.85
N LEU A 456 -5.52 -21.75 -1.13
CA LEU A 456 -6.89 -21.25 -0.94
C LEU A 456 -7.84 -21.89 -1.95
N LYS A 457 -8.81 -22.66 -1.44
CA LYS A 457 -9.93 -23.18 -2.21
C LYS A 457 -11.15 -22.28 -2.05
N PHE A 458 -11.36 -21.42 -3.03
CA PHE A 458 -12.56 -20.58 -3.14
C PHE A 458 -13.83 -21.41 -3.39
N ASP A 459 -14.94 -20.85 -2.94
CA ASP A 459 -16.34 -21.23 -3.15
C ASP A 459 -17.13 -19.91 -3.33
N ARG A 460 -18.43 -19.94 -3.63
CA ARG A 460 -19.19 -18.71 -3.95
C ARG A 460 -19.21 -17.68 -2.81
N ASN A 461 -19.58 -18.14 -1.61
CA ASN A 461 -19.82 -17.35 -0.39
C ASN A 461 -19.00 -17.82 0.81
N ARG A 462 -17.87 -18.50 0.56
CA ARG A 462 -16.88 -18.92 1.57
C ARG A 462 -15.54 -19.24 0.92
N VAL A 463 -14.49 -19.33 1.71
CA VAL A 463 -13.18 -19.84 1.30
C VAL A 463 -12.72 -20.89 2.30
N ARG A 464 -12.01 -21.91 1.84
CA ARG A 464 -11.34 -22.92 2.67
C ARG A 464 -9.88 -23.04 2.25
N ILE A 465 -9.10 -23.83 2.98
CA ILE A 465 -7.85 -24.36 2.45
C ILE A 465 -8.03 -25.78 1.89
N ARG A 466 -7.15 -26.16 0.96
CA ARG A 466 -6.92 -27.55 0.53
C ARG A 466 -5.46 -27.89 0.78
N ASN A 467 -5.19 -29.04 1.39
CA ASN A 467 -3.88 -29.65 1.39
C ASN A 467 -3.72 -30.45 0.08
N VAL A 468 -2.78 -30.07 -0.78
CA VAL A 468 -2.59 -30.68 -2.10
C VAL A 468 -1.76 -31.95 -2.07
N ALA A 469 -0.96 -32.17 -1.01
CA ALA A 469 -0.16 -33.39 -0.84
C ALA A 469 -1.02 -34.60 -0.44
N TYR A 470 -2.14 -34.38 0.25
CA TYR A 470 -3.03 -35.45 0.72
C TYR A 470 -4.45 -35.41 0.13
N ASP A 471 -4.77 -34.40 -0.70
CA ASP A 471 -6.10 -34.04 -1.20
C ASP A 471 -7.17 -33.98 -0.10
N THR A 472 -6.90 -33.17 0.93
CA THR A 472 -7.81 -32.97 2.06
C THR A 472 -8.28 -31.52 2.16
N LEU A 473 -9.46 -31.33 2.75
CA LEU A 473 -10.00 -30.03 3.11
C LEU A 473 -10.04 -29.93 4.65
N PRO A 474 -8.99 -29.40 5.30
CA PRO A 474 -8.94 -29.24 6.75
C PRO A 474 -10.16 -28.51 7.34
N VAL A 475 -10.48 -28.83 8.60
CA VAL A 475 -11.53 -28.17 9.40
C VAL A 475 -10.93 -27.11 10.32
N VAL A 476 -9.73 -27.35 10.83
CA VAL A 476 -8.96 -26.46 11.70
C VAL A 476 -7.68 -26.08 10.98
N VAL A 477 -7.33 -24.79 10.98
CA VAL A 477 -6.04 -24.28 10.47
C VAL A 477 -5.31 -23.61 11.62
N HIS A 478 -4.07 -24.04 11.89
CA HIS A 478 -3.28 -23.66 13.05
C HIS A 478 -1.92 -23.12 12.59
N GLY A 479 -1.66 -21.84 12.88
CA GLY A 479 -0.44 -21.11 12.55
C GLY A 479 0.71 -21.41 13.50
N ASN A 480 0.95 -22.69 13.80
CA ASN A 480 1.93 -23.12 14.81
C ASN A 480 3.36 -22.61 14.52
N GLY A 481 4.14 -22.38 15.59
CA GLY A 481 5.49 -21.83 15.49
C GLY A 481 5.54 -20.51 14.70
N PRO A 482 6.46 -20.34 13.73
CA PRO A 482 6.70 -19.08 13.02
C PRO A 482 5.63 -18.73 11.96
N THR A 483 4.58 -19.53 11.79
CA THR A 483 3.64 -19.39 10.65
C THR A 483 2.45 -18.43 10.89
N LYS A 484 2.55 -17.55 11.89
CA LYS A 484 1.51 -16.57 12.27
C LYS A 484 1.09 -15.68 11.11
N LEU A 485 2.04 -15.24 10.28
CA LEU A 485 1.78 -14.30 9.17
C LEU A 485 1.10 -14.98 7.98
N GLN A 486 1.43 -16.24 7.69
CA GLN A 486 0.74 -17.04 6.68
C GLN A 486 -0.70 -17.35 7.13
N LEU A 487 -0.94 -17.55 8.43
CA LEU A 487 -2.30 -17.61 8.97
C LEU A 487 -3.04 -16.26 8.88
N ASN A 488 -2.36 -15.12 9.04
CA ASN A 488 -2.97 -13.80 8.81
C ASN A 488 -3.45 -13.65 7.36
N TYR A 489 -2.61 -14.03 6.38
CA TYR A 489 -3.00 -14.12 4.97
C TYR A 489 -4.23 -15.02 4.76
N LEU A 490 -4.19 -16.27 5.24
CA LEU A 490 -5.33 -17.20 5.10
C LEU A 490 -6.60 -16.69 5.79
N GLY A 491 -6.47 -16.02 6.93
CA GLY A 491 -7.55 -15.42 7.72
C GLY A 491 -8.22 -14.21 7.07
N ASN A 492 -7.59 -13.57 6.09
CA ASN A 492 -8.24 -12.55 5.24
C ASN A 492 -9.30 -13.15 4.32
N TYR A 493 -9.33 -14.48 4.15
CA TYR A 493 -10.26 -15.20 3.28
C TYR A 493 -11.14 -16.20 4.06
N VAL A 494 -10.53 -17.04 4.88
CA VAL A 494 -11.16 -18.21 5.51
C VAL A 494 -11.80 -17.85 6.86
N PRO A 495 -13.05 -18.27 7.15
CA PRO A 495 -13.97 -19.00 6.27
C PRO A 495 -14.80 -18.09 5.35
N ASN A 496 -15.00 -16.82 5.73
CA ASN A 496 -15.90 -15.88 5.04
C ASN A 496 -15.40 -14.42 5.07
N SER A 497 -14.13 -14.20 5.41
CA SER A 497 -13.56 -12.86 5.60
C SER A 497 -13.57 -12.04 4.31
N TRP A 498 -13.20 -12.66 3.18
CA TRP A 498 -13.42 -12.17 1.83
C TRP A 498 -13.91 -13.31 0.93
N THR A 499 -14.90 -13.05 0.08
CA THR A 499 -15.51 -14.06 -0.80
C THR A 499 -15.80 -13.51 -2.21
N PRO A 500 -15.75 -14.34 -3.28
CA PRO A 500 -15.94 -13.87 -4.65
C PRO A 500 -17.30 -13.23 -4.97
N GLN A 501 -18.37 -13.63 -4.28
CA GLN A 501 -19.71 -13.04 -4.49
C GLN A 501 -20.15 -12.08 -3.37
N GLY A 502 -19.68 -12.27 -2.14
CA GLY A 502 -20.04 -11.42 -0.99
C GLY A 502 -19.06 -10.27 -0.72
N GLY A 503 -17.90 -10.22 -1.37
CA GLY A 503 -16.84 -9.27 -1.04
C GLY A 503 -16.31 -9.48 0.39
N CYS A 504 -15.97 -8.39 1.07
CA CYS A 504 -15.49 -8.40 2.45
C CYS A 504 -16.63 -8.65 3.46
N GLY A 505 -16.63 -9.80 4.13
CA GLY A 505 -17.67 -10.23 5.06
C GLY A 505 -17.67 -9.53 6.44
N PHE A 506 -16.63 -8.75 6.75
CA PHE A 506 -16.46 -8.09 8.06
C PHE A 506 -16.22 -6.57 8.00
N CYS A 507 -15.99 -5.98 6.83
CA CYS A 507 -15.76 -4.53 6.70
C CYS A 507 -16.98 -3.69 7.15
N GLY A 508 -18.19 -4.18 6.87
CA GLY A 508 -19.43 -3.59 7.38
C GLY A 508 -19.78 -3.99 8.83
N ARG A 509 -19.02 -4.88 9.48
CA ARG A 509 -19.25 -5.32 10.86
C ARG A 509 -18.42 -4.50 11.83
N ASP A 510 -18.99 -4.28 13.00
CA ASP A 510 -18.36 -3.61 14.14
C ASP A 510 -17.86 -2.17 13.85
N ARG A 511 -18.32 -1.55 12.75
CA ARG A 511 -18.00 -0.17 12.39
C ARG A 511 -18.48 0.79 13.48
N ARG A 512 -17.60 1.67 13.94
CA ARG A 512 -17.93 2.75 14.86
C ARG A 512 -18.74 3.79 14.09
N THR A 513 -20.02 3.93 14.39
CA THR A 513 -20.80 5.07 13.89
C THR A 513 -20.27 6.36 14.51
N LEU A 514 -19.85 7.32 13.70
CA LEU A 514 -19.64 8.71 14.12
C LEU A 514 -21.02 9.40 14.11
N PRO A 515 -21.64 9.71 15.26
CA PRO A 515 -23.03 10.15 15.26
C PRO A 515 -23.17 11.58 14.75
N GLY A 516 -24.04 11.80 13.76
CA GLY A 516 -24.39 13.16 13.32
C GLY A 516 -24.98 13.96 14.49
N GLY A 517 -24.27 14.99 14.94
CA GLY A 517 -24.64 15.80 16.11
C GLY A 517 -23.90 15.48 17.42
N GLN A 518 -23.00 14.48 17.43
CA GLN A 518 -21.97 14.37 18.49
C GLN A 518 -20.59 14.73 17.92
N PRO A 519 -19.69 15.32 18.73
CA PRO A 519 -18.33 15.60 18.27
C PRO A 519 -17.58 14.27 18.03
N PRO A 520 -16.76 14.18 16.96
CA PRO A 520 -15.95 13.00 16.72
C PRO A 520 -14.75 12.93 17.69
N PRO A 521 -14.04 11.79 17.75
CA PRO A 521 -12.84 11.60 18.58
C PRO A 521 -11.77 12.67 18.41
N ARG A 522 -10.96 12.91 19.44
CA ARG A 522 -9.77 13.78 19.34
C ARG A 522 -8.61 13.03 18.68
N VAL A 523 -7.90 13.69 17.78
CA VAL A 523 -6.83 13.10 16.96
C VAL A 523 -5.55 13.91 17.10
N LEU A 524 -4.41 13.23 17.28
CA LEU A 524 -3.10 13.81 17.02
C LEU A 524 -2.69 13.42 15.59
N LEU A 525 -2.68 14.39 14.68
CA LEU A 525 -2.16 14.27 13.33
C LEU A 525 -0.66 14.56 13.37
N ALA A 526 0.17 13.57 13.05
CA ALA A 526 1.61 13.67 13.00
C ALA A 526 2.09 13.64 11.54
N VAL A 527 2.66 14.75 11.09
CA VAL A 527 3.22 14.94 9.75
C VAL A 527 4.74 14.80 9.79
N PHE A 528 5.29 14.10 8.80
CA PHE A 528 6.72 13.79 8.71
C PHE A 528 7.29 14.18 7.35
N VAL A 529 8.31 15.04 7.36
CA VAL A 529 9.03 15.53 6.18
C VAL A 529 10.50 15.11 6.33
N GLU A 530 10.76 13.83 6.07
CA GLU A 530 12.03 13.15 6.36
C GLU A 530 13.00 13.09 5.16
N GLN A 531 12.59 13.63 4.01
CA GLN A 531 13.42 13.81 2.81
C GLN A 531 12.85 14.91 1.90
N PRO A 532 13.63 15.50 0.99
CA PRO A 532 13.13 16.45 0.00
C PRO A 532 12.02 15.83 -0.84
N THR A 533 10.84 16.45 -0.81
CA THR A 533 9.59 15.88 -1.32
C THR A 533 8.88 16.88 -2.24
N PRO A 534 8.56 16.50 -3.50
CA PRO A 534 7.81 17.34 -4.43
C PRO A 534 6.47 17.83 -3.86
N PHE A 535 6.01 19.00 -4.31
CA PHE A 535 4.68 19.53 -4.02
C PHE A 535 4.34 19.69 -2.54
N LEU A 536 5.34 19.86 -1.65
CA LEU A 536 5.09 20.04 -0.20
C LEU A 536 4.13 21.21 0.10
N PRO A 537 4.21 22.40 -0.54
CA PRO A 537 3.21 23.46 -0.33
C PRO A 537 1.78 22.97 -0.59
N ARG A 538 1.59 22.21 -1.68
CA ARG A 538 0.30 21.60 -2.03
C ARG A 538 -0.11 20.50 -1.05
N PHE A 539 0.82 19.76 -0.45
CA PHE A 539 0.53 18.83 0.66
C PHE A 539 0.06 19.60 1.91
N LEU A 540 0.76 20.66 2.32
CA LEU A 540 0.41 21.47 3.49
C LEU A 540 -0.96 22.14 3.33
N GLN A 541 -1.27 22.68 2.14
CA GLN A 541 -2.61 23.19 1.80
C GLN A 541 -3.69 22.08 1.85
N ARG A 542 -3.37 20.84 1.46
CA ARG A 542 -4.31 19.70 1.55
C ARG A 542 -4.65 19.31 2.99
N LEU A 543 -3.81 19.65 3.99
CA LEU A 543 -4.14 19.44 5.42
C LEU A 543 -5.36 20.26 5.86
N LEU A 544 -5.48 21.50 5.36
CA LEU A 544 -6.60 22.41 5.63
C LEU A 544 -7.93 21.96 4.98
N LEU A 545 -7.87 20.96 4.11
CA LEU A 545 -8.99 20.44 3.32
C LEU A 545 -9.43 19.02 3.75
N LEU A 546 -8.84 18.47 4.82
CA LEU A 546 -9.28 17.19 5.39
C LEU A 546 -10.68 17.35 6.00
N ASP A 547 -11.60 16.44 5.64
CA ASP A 547 -12.96 16.44 6.18
C ASP A 547 -12.95 15.83 7.59
N TYR A 548 -12.51 16.62 8.56
CA TYR A 548 -12.58 16.34 9.99
C TYR A 548 -12.62 17.67 10.76
N PRO A 549 -13.40 17.82 11.85
CA PRO A 549 -13.44 19.08 12.59
C PRO A 549 -12.07 19.42 13.18
N PRO A 550 -11.44 20.55 12.84
CA PRO A 550 -10.05 20.80 13.21
C PRO A 550 -9.90 21.24 14.68
N ASP A 551 -10.99 21.62 15.36
CA ASP A 551 -11.07 21.71 16.83
C ASP A 551 -10.83 20.37 17.54
N ARG A 552 -10.86 19.27 16.79
CA ARG A 552 -10.58 17.90 17.25
C ARG A 552 -9.21 17.39 16.82
N VAL A 553 -8.42 18.18 16.10
CA VAL A 553 -7.11 17.76 15.59
C VAL A 553 -6.01 18.63 16.20
N THR A 554 -5.05 17.97 16.86
CA THR A 554 -3.75 18.55 17.21
C THR A 554 -2.75 18.18 16.11
N LEU A 555 -2.09 19.17 15.52
CA LEU A 555 -1.02 18.94 14.53
C LEU A 555 0.34 18.88 15.22
N PHE A 556 1.09 17.81 14.95
CA PHE A 556 2.52 17.71 15.13
C PHE A 556 3.15 17.66 13.74
N LEU A 557 4.19 18.46 13.47
CA LEU A 557 4.93 18.43 12.21
C LEU A 557 6.43 18.32 12.51
N HIS A 558 7.06 17.26 12.02
CA HIS A 558 8.51 17.14 11.96
C HIS A 558 9.01 17.50 10.57
N ASN A 559 10.11 18.24 10.51
CA ASN A 559 10.82 18.51 9.27
C ASN A 559 12.32 18.32 9.47
N ASN A 560 12.89 17.36 8.73
CA ASN A 560 14.33 17.12 8.68
C ASN A 560 15.03 18.04 7.67
N GLU A 561 14.30 18.64 6.73
CA GLU A 561 14.87 19.28 5.54
C GLU A 561 14.90 20.81 5.62
N VAL A 562 16.10 21.39 5.64
CA VAL A 562 16.30 22.86 5.57
C VAL A 562 15.66 23.46 4.30
N TYR A 563 15.66 22.71 3.18
CA TYR A 563 14.96 23.07 1.94
C TYR A 563 13.44 23.28 2.13
N HIS A 564 12.82 22.65 3.13
CA HIS A 564 11.39 22.76 3.40
C HIS A 564 11.02 23.77 4.49
N GLU A 565 11.99 24.40 5.17
CA GLU A 565 11.72 25.47 6.14
C GLU A 565 10.88 26.64 5.56
N PRO A 566 11.14 27.19 4.35
CA PRO A 566 10.35 28.28 3.79
C PRO A 566 8.90 27.85 3.50
N HIS A 567 8.75 26.69 2.84
CA HIS A 567 7.47 26.09 2.48
C HIS A 567 6.55 25.85 3.71
N ILE A 568 7.15 25.48 4.84
CA ILE A 568 6.47 25.33 6.13
C ILE A 568 6.16 26.70 6.74
N ALA A 569 7.11 27.65 6.74
CA ALA A 569 6.92 28.99 7.29
C ALA A 569 5.76 29.76 6.63
N ASP A 570 5.61 29.66 5.32
CA ASP A 570 4.50 30.27 4.58
C ASP A 570 3.14 29.65 4.92
N SER A 571 3.12 28.33 5.17
CA SER A 571 1.90 27.58 5.51
C SER A 571 1.53 27.69 7.01
N TRP A 572 2.50 27.93 7.88
CA TRP A 572 2.35 27.83 9.33
C TRP A 572 1.26 28.73 9.93
N PRO A 573 1.08 30.01 9.52
CA PRO A 573 0.01 30.85 10.06
C PRO A 573 -1.39 30.29 9.80
N GLN A 574 -1.62 29.65 8.65
CA GLN A 574 -2.90 29.04 8.30
C GLN A 574 -3.13 27.76 9.09
N LEU A 575 -2.10 26.91 9.23
CA LEU A 575 -2.15 25.68 10.04
C LEU A 575 -2.42 26.01 11.52
N GLN A 576 -1.82 27.08 12.04
CA GLN A 576 -1.96 27.54 13.43
C GLN A 576 -3.34 28.14 13.75
N ASP A 577 -3.99 28.81 12.81
CA ASP A 577 -5.37 29.33 12.98
C ASP A 577 -6.42 28.21 12.83
N HIS A 578 -6.13 27.19 12.00
CA HIS A 578 -7.05 26.12 11.66
C HIS A 578 -7.18 25.04 12.75
N PHE A 579 -6.06 24.52 13.28
CA PHE A 579 -6.05 23.35 14.17
C PHE A 579 -6.15 23.68 15.67
N SER A 580 -6.69 22.75 16.48
CA SER A 580 -6.87 22.90 17.95
C SER A 580 -5.58 23.23 18.70
N ALA A 581 -4.44 22.78 18.19
CA ALA A 581 -3.10 23.09 18.65
C ALA A 581 -2.10 22.65 17.57
N VAL A 582 -0.96 23.34 17.49
CA VAL A 582 0.12 23.02 16.53
C VAL A 582 1.48 22.95 17.22
N LYS A 583 2.34 22.02 16.81
CA LYS A 583 3.75 21.93 17.20
C LYS A 583 4.61 21.64 15.98
N LEU A 584 5.57 22.52 15.70
CA LEU A 584 6.66 22.28 14.76
C LEU A 584 7.88 21.70 15.52
N VAL A 585 8.64 20.84 14.85
CA VAL A 585 10.00 20.43 15.22
C VAL A 585 10.81 20.49 13.92
N GLY A 586 11.75 21.43 13.81
CA GLY A 586 12.53 21.64 12.59
C GLY A 586 13.90 20.95 12.61
N PRO A 587 14.70 21.15 11.55
CA PRO A 587 16.00 20.50 11.38
C PRO A 587 17.01 20.86 12.49
N GLU A 588 16.80 21.99 13.17
CA GLU A 588 17.65 22.49 14.26
C GLU A 588 17.73 21.58 15.49
N GLU A 589 16.72 20.73 15.73
CA GLU A 589 16.70 19.75 16.82
C GLU A 589 17.45 18.45 16.45
N ALA A 590 17.85 18.28 15.18
CA ALA A 590 18.71 17.20 14.67
C ALA A 590 18.27 15.77 15.06
N LEU A 591 16.95 15.51 15.10
CA LEU A 591 16.37 14.19 15.37
C LEU A 591 16.53 13.26 14.17
N THR A 592 16.73 11.97 14.42
CA THR A 592 16.52 10.95 13.38
C THR A 592 15.02 10.73 13.13
N PRO A 593 14.61 10.22 11.95
CA PRO A 593 13.21 9.90 11.67
C PRO A 593 12.58 8.95 12.69
N GLY A 594 13.36 8.00 13.24
CA GLY A 594 12.90 7.11 14.31
C GLY A 594 12.57 7.87 15.60
N GLU A 595 13.45 8.78 16.04
CA GLU A 595 13.26 9.57 17.25
C GLU A 595 12.11 10.59 17.11
N ALA A 596 11.94 11.17 15.92
CA ALA A 596 10.82 12.05 15.60
C ALA A 596 9.47 11.32 15.63
N ARG A 597 9.38 10.15 14.98
CA ARG A 597 8.18 9.30 15.00
C ARG A 597 7.87 8.77 16.41
N ASP A 598 8.89 8.34 17.16
CA ASP A 598 8.74 7.94 18.58
C ASP A 598 8.25 9.13 19.43
N MET A 599 8.78 10.36 19.23
CA MET A 599 8.33 11.56 19.96
C MET A 599 6.86 11.91 19.67
N ALA A 600 6.43 11.86 18.41
CA ALA A 600 5.06 12.16 18.02
C ALA A 600 4.07 11.12 18.57
N MET A 601 4.40 9.83 18.43
CA MET A 601 3.60 8.73 18.98
C MET A 601 3.52 8.80 20.51
N ASP A 602 4.64 9.08 21.19
CA ASP A 602 4.67 9.23 22.64
C ASP A 602 3.88 10.46 23.11
N SER A 603 3.81 11.53 22.31
CA SER A 603 2.97 12.69 22.61
C SER A 603 1.47 12.32 22.67
N CYS A 604 0.97 11.45 21.78
CA CYS A 604 -0.38 10.90 21.89
C CYS A 604 -0.50 9.81 22.98
N ARG A 605 0.57 9.06 23.28
CA ARG A 605 0.58 8.06 24.35
C ARG A 605 0.38 8.72 25.72
N GLN A 606 1.11 9.79 26.02
CA GLN A 606 1.05 10.45 27.33
C GLN A 606 -0.22 11.31 27.52
N ASP A 607 -0.84 11.79 26.43
CA ASP A 607 -2.12 12.52 26.48
C ASP A 607 -3.32 11.57 26.60
N SER A 608 -4.05 11.64 27.71
CA SER A 608 -5.28 10.87 27.91
C SER A 608 -6.42 11.29 26.98
N GLU A 609 -6.41 12.55 26.53
CA GLU A 609 -7.41 13.10 25.61
C GLU A 609 -7.13 12.71 24.14
N CYS A 610 -6.01 12.06 23.82
CA CYS A 610 -5.73 11.55 22.48
C CYS A 610 -6.45 10.20 22.25
N ASP A 611 -7.60 10.20 21.57
CA ASP A 611 -8.31 8.96 21.18
C ASP A 611 -7.55 8.20 20.08
N PHE A 612 -7.01 8.93 19.09
CA PHE A 612 -6.33 8.37 17.92
C PHE A 612 -5.08 9.17 17.55
N TYR A 613 -4.05 8.45 17.12
CA TYR A 613 -2.85 8.96 16.45
C TYR A 613 -2.99 8.70 14.95
N PHE A 614 -2.76 9.71 14.11
CA PHE A 614 -2.75 9.57 12.64
C PHE A 614 -1.38 10.02 12.12
N SER A 615 -0.55 9.07 11.68
CA SER A 615 0.70 9.36 10.98
C SER A 615 0.40 9.65 9.51
N LEU A 616 1.00 10.68 8.94
CA LEU A 616 0.90 11.04 7.52
C LEU A 616 2.20 11.66 7.00
N ASP A 617 2.94 10.91 6.19
CA ASP A 617 4.22 11.33 5.63
C ASP A 617 4.02 12.21 4.38
N ALA A 618 5.00 13.08 4.07
CA ALA A 618 4.89 14.09 3.01
C ALA A 618 4.64 13.51 1.59
N ASP A 619 5.06 12.27 1.30
CA ASP A 619 4.85 11.62 0.00
C ASP A 619 3.44 11.01 -0.17
N ALA A 620 2.61 11.07 0.89
CA ALA A 620 1.26 10.51 0.93
C ALA A 620 0.19 11.52 0.47
N ILE A 621 -0.11 11.54 -0.83
CA ILE A 621 -1.13 12.43 -1.41
C ILE A 621 -2.53 11.87 -1.17
N ILE A 622 -3.17 12.32 -0.09
CA ILE A 622 -4.57 12.05 0.21
C ILE A 622 -5.46 12.85 -0.75
N THR A 623 -6.14 12.16 -1.67
CA THR A 623 -7.15 12.75 -2.57
C THR A 623 -8.56 12.65 -1.98
N ASN A 624 -8.78 11.73 -1.05
CA ASN A 624 -10.06 11.51 -0.38
C ASN A 624 -10.08 12.22 0.98
N GLN A 625 -10.74 13.38 1.03
CA GLN A 625 -10.79 14.23 2.22
C GLN A 625 -11.40 13.51 3.44
N GLN A 626 -12.27 12.52 3.24
CA GLN A 626 -12.92 11.73 4.29
C GLN A 626 -12.03 10.62 4.88
N THR A 627 -10.78 10.46 4.42
CA THR A 627 -9.87 9.36 4.81
C THR A 627 -9.81 9.14 6.33
N LEU A 628 -9.62 10.19 7.13
CA LEU A 628 -9.51 10.08 8.59
C LEU A 628 -10.81 9.55 9.23
N ARG A 629 -11.99 10.03 8.79
CA ARG A 629 -13.29 9.50 9.25
C ARG A 629 -13.42 8.02 8.90
N LEU A 630 -13.17 7.65 7.65
CA LEU A 630 -13.32 6.29 7.14
C LEU A 630 -12.44 5.27 7.91
N LEU A 631 -11.22 5.65 8.27
CA LEU A 631 -10.29 4.81 9.04
C LEU A 631 -10.69 4.68 10.51
N ILE A 632 -11.22 5.75 11.13
CA ILE A 632 -11.76 5.71 12.50
C ILE A 632 -13.05 4.86 12.57
N GLU A 633 -13.92 4.96 11.57
CA GLU A 633 -15.15 4.19 11.49
C GLU A 633 -14.90 2.68 11.35
N GLU A 634 -13.79 2.25 10.75
CA GLU A 634 -13.38 0.84 10.68
C GLU A 634 -13.04 0.23 12.07
N ASN A 635 -12.88 1.03 13.14
CA ASN A 635 -12.80 0.55 14.53
C ASN A 635 -11.72 -0.55 14.76
N ARG A 636 -10.56 -0.43 14.12
CA ARG A 636 -9.41 -1.33 14.32
C ARG A 636 -8.50 -0.80 15.44
N LYS A 637 -7.41 -1.52 15.76
CA LYS A 637 -6.32 -0.99 16.61
C LYS A 637 -5.33 -0.15 15.80
N VAL A 638 -4.93 -0.67 14.65
CA VAL A 638 -4.08 -0.02 13.65
C VAL A 638 -4.69 -0.25 12.26
N ILE A 639 -4.80 0.79 11.45
CA ILE A 639 -5.27 0.70 10.05
C ILE A 639 -4.65 1.77 9.14
N ALA A 640 -4.16 1.35 7.97
CA ALA A 640 -3.68 2.21 6.89
C ALA A 640 -4.73 2.33 5.75
N PRO A 641 -4.84 3.48 5.07
CA PRO A 641 -5.42 3.55 3.74
C PRO A 641 -4.42 2.99 2.72
N MET A 642 -4.88 2.27 1.70
CA MET A 642 -4.01 1.83 0.61
C MET A 642 -3.71 3.01 -0.33
N LEU A 643 -2.44 3.39 -0.39
CA LEU A 643 -1.87 4.39 -1.28
C LEU A 643 -0.89 3.72 -2.23
N SER A 644 -0.97 4.05 -3.52
CA SER A 644 -0.13 3.45 -4.58
C SER A 644 0.52 4.54 -5.44
N ARG A 645 1.76 4.32 -5.88
CA ARG A 645 2.45 5.21 -6.82
C ARG A 645 1.81 5.10 -8.21
N HIS A 646 1.50 6.23 -8.84
CA HIS A 646 0.72 6.23 -10.08
C HIS A 646 1.34 5.35 -11.19
N GLY A 647 0.49 4.59 -11.89
CA GLY A 647 0.88 3.68 -12.98
C GLY A 647 1.77 2.49 -12.56
N LYS A 648 2.07 2.31 -11.28
CA LYS A 648 3.06 1.34 -10.76
C LYS A 648 2.41 0.44 -9.69
N LEU A 649 3.06 -0.69 -9.38
CA LEU A 649 2.59 -1.63 -8.34
C LEU A 649 3.11 -1.32 -6.93
N TRP A 650 3.97 -0.30 -6.77
CA TRP A 650 4.52 0.07 -5.47
C TRP A 650 3.48 0.83 -4.63
N SER A 651 3.29 0.37 -3.40
CA SER A 651 2.27 0.86 -2.47
C SER A 651 2.76 0.83 -1.03
N ASN A 652 2.06 1.52 -0.12
CA ASN A 652 2.42 1.70 1.28
C ASN A 652 2.19 0.47 2.19
N PHE A 653 2.34 -0.74 1.65
CA PHE A 653 2.19 -1.99 2.39
C PHE A 653 2.93 -3.14 1.70
N TRP A 654 3.29 -4.17 2.47
CA TRP A 654 3.77 -5.45 1.92
C TRP A 654 2.80 -6.56 2.27
N GLY A 655 2.48 -7.43 1.32
CA GLY A 655 1.57 -8.57 1.55
C GLY A 655 2.22 -9.77 2.23
N ALA A 656 3.54 -9.92 2.13
CA ALA A 656 4.31 -11.01 2.72
C ALA A 656 5.70 -10.51 3.18
N LEU A 657 6.39 -11.32 3.99
CA LEU A 657 7.80 -11.14 4.33
C LEU A 657 8.65 -12.29 3.78
N SER A 658 9.94 -12.04 3.54
CA SER A 658 10.96 -13.07 3.34
C SER A 658 11.27 -13.79 4.67
N PRO A 659 12.05 -14.89 4.66
CA PRO A 659 12.56 -15.52 5.88
C PRO A 659 13.41 -14.58 6.76
N ASP A 660 13.96 -13.51 6.17
CA ASP A 660 14.78 -12.49 6.82
C ASP A 660 13.96 -11.27 7.30
N GLU A 661 12.63 -11.38 7.31
CA GLU A 661 11.65 -10.30 7.60
C GLU A 661 11.62 -9.10 6.62
N TYR A 662 12.35 -9.14 5.49
CA TYR A 662 12.31 -8.14 4.43
C TYR A 662 11.11 -8.31 3.47
N TYR A 663 10.90 -7.35 2.55
CA TYR A 663 9.82 -7.39 1.55
C TYR A 663 9.72 -8.71 0.77
N ALA A 664 8.51 -9.28 0.76
CA ALA A 664 8.10 -10.28 -0.22
C ALA A 664 6.71 -9.96 -0.80
N ARG A 665 6.47 -10.40 -2.03
CA ARG A 665 5.17 -10.29 -2.70
C ARG A 665 4.29 -11.47 -2.29
N SER A 666 3.10 -11.19 -1.73
CA SER A 666 2.07 -12.22 -1.52
C SER A 666 1.40 -12.63 -2.85
N GLU A 667 0.76 -13.80 -2.86
CA GLU A 667 0.04 -14.32 -4.04
C GLU A 667 -1.05 -13.37 -4.55
N ASP A 668 -1.65 -12.56 -3.68
CA ASP A 668 -2.78 -11.68 -3.95
C ASP A 668 -2.42 -10.19 -4.05
N TYR A 669 -1.16 -9.82 -3.82
CA TYR A 669 -0.70 -8.41 -3.75
C TYR A 669 -1.15 -7.58 -4.96
N VAL A 670 -1.06 -8.16 -6.16
CA VAL A 670 -1.43 -7.49 -7.41
C VAL A 670 -2.93 -7.24 -7.48
N GLU A 671 -3.77 -8.17 -7.03
CA GLU A 671 -5.22 -7.96 -6.94
C GLU A 671 -5.65 -6.99 -5.84
N LEU A 672 -4.87 -6.84 -4.76
CA LEU A 672 -5.12 -5.82 -3.74
C LEU A 672 -4.80 -4.42 -4.30
N VAL A 673 -3.60 -4.24 -4.86
CA VAL A 673 -3.13 -2.96 -5.45
C VAL A 673 -4.00 -2.55 -6.64
N GLN A 674 -4.38 -3.49 -7.52
CA GLN A 674 -5.28 -3.23 -8.65
C GLN A 674 -6.77 -3.22 -8.26
N ARG A 675 -7.10 -3.23 -6.96
CA ARG A 675 -8.47 -3.18 -6.40
C ARG A 675 -9.44 -4.22 -6.99
N LYS A 676 -8.91 -5.35 -7.47
CA LYS A 676 -9.67 -6.52 -7.95
C LYS A 676 -10.30 -7.29 -6.79
N ARG A 677 -9.67 -7.25 -5.62
CA ARG A 677 -10.24 -7.69 -4.35
C ARG A 677 -10.23 -6.49 -3.42
N VAL A 678 -11.41 -5.95 -3.11
CA VAL A 678 -11.56 -4.82 -2.15
C VAL A 678 -12.05 -5.29 -0.79
N GLY A 679 -11.56 -4.65 0.27
CA GLY A 679 -11.85 -4.99 1.65
C GLY A 679 -10.89 -4.31 2.63
N VAL A 680 -10.76 -4.94 3.80
CA VAL A 680 -9.72 -4.66 4.80
C VAL A 680 -8.88 -5.92 4.96
N TRP A 681 -7.57 -5.77 5.05
CA TRP A 681 -6.59 -6.85 4.95
C TRP A 681 -5.63 -6.80 6.13
N ASN A 682 -5.46 -7.89 6.86
CA ASN A 682 -4.38 -8.06 7.84
C ASN A 682 -3.08 -8.38 7.06
N VAL A 683 -2.10 -7.48 7.15
CA VAL A 683 -0.84 -7.52 6.38
C VAL A 683 0.37 -7.44 7.32
N PRO A 684 1.56 -7.91 6.93
CA PRO A 684 2.74 -7.87 7.81
C PRO A 684 3.45 -6.50 7.91
N TYR A 685 3.18 -5.55 7.00
CA TYR A 685 3.85 -4.23 6.96
C TYR A 685 2.92 -3.17 6.37
N ILE A 686 2.93 -1.95 6.94
CA ILE A 686 2.25 -0.74 6.46
C ILE A 686 3.16 0.49 6.70
N SER A 687 3.05 1.51 5.86
CA SER A 687 3.88 2.74 5.93
C SER A 687 3.11 3.96 5.40
N GLN A 688 3.76 5.14 5.37
CA GLN A 688 3.27 6.44 4.87
C GLN A 688 2.04 7.06 5.55
N ALA A 689 0.97 6.29 5.79
CA ALA A 689 -0.28 6.79 6.33
C ALA A 689 -0.92 5.69 7.19
N TYR A 690 -1.19 5.96 8.47
CA TYR A 690 -1.86 5.00 9.34
C TYR A 690 -2.47 5.64 10.60
N VAL A 691 -3.67 5.16 10.95
CA VAL A 691 -4.40 5.53 12.16
C VAL A 691 -4.21 4.44 13.22
N ILE A 692 -3.83 4.84 14.43
CA ILE A 692 -3.63 3.99 15.61
C ILE A 692 -4.52 4.49 16.74
N ARG A 693 -5.12 3.56 17.49
CA ARG A 693 -5.88 3.85 18.69
C ARG A 693 -4.97 4.22 19.87
N GLY A 694 -5.17 5.38 20.49
CA GLY A 694 -4.39 5.84 21.65
C GLY A 694 -4.44 4.87 22.85
N GLU A 695 -5.57 4.18 23.04
CA GLU A 695 -5.71 3.07 24.00
C GLU A 695 -4.64 1.98 23.79
N THR A 696 -4.38 1.57 22.54
CA THR A 696 -3.38 0.54 22.21
C THR A 696 -1.95 1.04 22.44
N LEU A 697 -1.67 2.32 22.18
CA LEU A 697 -0.39 2.95 22.54
C LEU A 697 -0.17 2.97 24.07
N ARG A 698 -1.24 3.19 24.85
CA ARG A 698 -1.17 3.27 26.32
C ARG A 698 -1.12 1.91 27.01
N THR A 699 -1.74 0.87 26.44
CA THR A 699 -1.95 -0.42 27.11
C THR A 699 -1.16 -1.60 26.52
N GLU A 700 -0.79 -1.55 25.24
CA GLU A 700 -0.16 -2.70 24.55
C GLU A 700 1.24 -2.36 24.00
N LEU A 701 1.47 -1.10 23.63
CA LEU A 701 2.77 -0.54 23.22
C LEU A 701 3.23 0.64 24.11
N PRO A 702 3.32 0.44 25.45
CA PRO A 702 3.69 1.51 26.38
C PRO A 702 5.17 1.91 26.31
N GLN A 703 6.02 1.14 25.63
CA GLN A 703 7.43 1.52 25.44
C GLN A 703 7.56 2.72 24.49
N ARG A 704 8.51 3.62 24.77
CA ARG A 704 8.75 4.80 23.93
C ARG A 704 9.41 4.44 22.60
N GLU A 705 10.43 3.58 22.65
CA GLU A 705 11.14 3.04 21.49
C GLU A 705 10.22 2.05 20.75
N VAL A 706 9.61 2.51 19.66
CA VAL A 706 8.76 1.72 18.75
C VAL A 706 9.34 1.71 17.34
N PHE A 707 9.89 2.86 16.91
CA PHE A 707 10.63 3.05 15.66
C PHE A 707 12.14 2.95 15.88
N SER A 708 12.65 3.44 17.01
CA SER A 708 14.08 3.42 17.36
C SER A 708 14.51 2.15 18.11
N GLY A 709 15.81 2.06 18.44
CA GLY A 709 16.36 1.04 19.34
C GLY A 709 17.06 -0.15 18.65
N SER A 710 17.19 -0.15 17.32
CA SER A 710 17.99 -1.13 16.57
C SER A 710 18.49 -0.55 15.25
N ASP A 711 19.48 -1.19 14.62
CA ASP A 711 20.00 -0.83 13.28
C ASP A 711 19.02 -1.18 12.12
N THR A 712 17.74 -1.42 12.44
CA THR A 712 16.68 -1.73 11.48
C THR A 712 16.03 -0.43 10.99
N ASP A 713 15.55 -0.42 9.75
CA ASP A 713 14.69 0.67 9.24
C ASP A 713 13.54 1.02 10.22
N PRO A 714 13.28 2.32 10.51
CA PRO A 714 12.26 2.74 11.48
C PRO A 714 10.85 2.20 11.22
N ASP A 715 10.41 2.16 9.96
CA ASP A 715 9.04 1.73 9.62
C ASP A 715 8.92 0.19 9.66
N MET A 716 9.99 -0.53 9.30
CA MET A 716 10.12 -1.97 9.57
C MET A 716 10.10 -2.27 11.08
N ALA A 717 10.82 -1.49 11.89
CA ALA A 717 10.89 -1.65 13.34
C ALA A 717 9.52 -1.40 14.01
N PHE A 718 8.81 -0.36 13.60
CA PHE A 718 7.43 -0.10 14.01
C PHE A 718 6.49 -1.25 13.66
N CYS A 719 6.52 -1.72 12.41
CA CYS A 719 5.71 -2.87 12.00
C CYS A 719 6.06 -4.12 12.84
N LYS A 720 7.34 -4.35 13.13
CA LYS A 720 7.78 -5.48 13.96
C LYS A 720 7.32 -5.34 15.42
N SER A 721 7.44 -4.16 16.03
CA SER A 721 6.93 -3.85 17.37
C SER A 721 5.45 -4.21 17.53
N LEU A 722 4.64 -3.99 16.50
CA LEU A 722 3.23 -4.37 16.44
C LEU A 722 3.03 -5.89 16.25
N ARG A 723 3.76 -6.52 15.32
CA ARG A 723 3.73 -7.99 15.09
C ARG A 723 4.11 -8.77 16.35
N ASP A 724 5.15 -8.34 17.07
CA ASP A 724 5.67 -8.99 18.28
C ASP A 724 4.69 -8.94 19.47
N LYS A 725 3.73 -7.99 19.46
CA LYS A 725 2.60 -7.94 20.42
C LYS A 725 1.37 -8.72 19.94
N GLY A 726 1.36 -9.25 18.72
CA GLY A 726 0.19 -9.88 18.11
C GLY A 726 -0.92 -8.90 17.71
N ILE A 727 -0.59 -7.61 17.54
CA ILE A 727 -1.52 -6.59 17.05
C ILE A 727 -1.57 -6.65 15.51
N PHE A 728 -2.76 -6.54 14.94
CA PHE A 728 -2.96 -6.64 13.50
C PHE A 728 -2.79 -5.28 12.80
N LEU A 729 -1.85 -5.22 11.85
CA LEU A 729 -1.72 -4.12 10.91
C LEU A 729 -2.79 -4.30 9.82
N HIS A 730 -3.84 -3.48 9.85
CA HIS A 730 -4.89 -3.52 8.84
C HIS A 730 -4.59 -2.55 7.68
N LEU A 731 -5.00 -2.92 6.47
CA LEU A 731 -4.97 -2.08 5.28
C LEU A 731 -6.36 -2.03 4.65
N SER A 732 -6.90 -0.84 4.37
CA SER A 732 -8.16 -0.68 3.63
C SER A 732 -7.90 -0.29 2.18
N ASN A 733 -8.50 -1.01 1.23
CA ASN A 733 -8.60 -0.61 -0.18
C ASN A 733 -10.06 -0.48 -0.68
N GLN A 734 -11.03 -0.49 0.24
CA GLN A 734 -12.47 -0.32 -0.05
C GLN A 734 -12.78 0.96 -0.83
N GLN A 735 -12.10 2.05 -0.49
CA GLN A 735 -12.18 3.33 -1.20
C GLN A 735 -10.87 3.61 -1.93
N GLU A 736 -10.89 4.60 -2.81
CA GLU A 736 -9.67 5.26 -3.27
C GLU A 736 -9.37 6.37 -2.27
N PHE A 737 -8.20 6.30 -1.64
CA PHE A 737 -7.80 7.23 -0.58
C PHE A 737 -6.81 8.29 -1.08
N GLY A 738 -5.94 7.91 -2.02
CA GLY A 738 -4.85 8.74 -2.48
C GLY A 738 -3.80 7.98 -3.29
N ARG A 739 -2.66 8.63 -3.48
CA ARG A 739 -1.50 8.14 -4.26
C ARG A 739 -0.19 8.44 -3.53
N LEU A 740 0.89 7.75 -3.91
CA LEU A 740 2.24 8.04 -3.41
C LEU A 740 3.03 8.81 -4.46
N LEU A 741 3.74 9.86 -4.04
CA LEU A 741 4.72 10.55 -4.88
C LEU A 741 5.94 9.65 -5.18
N ALA A 742 6.75 10.04 -6.15
CA ALA A 742 8.10 9.59 -6.37
C ALA A 742 9.08 10.67 -5.89
N THR A 743 9.82 10.38 -4.82
CA THR A 743 10.83 11.25 -4.19
C THR A 743 12.27 10.87 -4.54
N SER A 744 12.48 9.67 -5.12
CA SER A 744 13.78 9.00 -5.19
C SER A 744 14.88 9.69 -6.03
N ARG A 745 14.51 10.73 -6.78
CA ARG A 745 15.39 11.61 -7.58
C ARG A 745 14.78 13.02 -7.69
N TYR A 746 14.24 13.56 -6.60
CA TYR A 746 13.88 14.97 -6.56
C TYR A 746 15.17 15.79 -6.62
N ASP A 747 15.35 16.51 -7.72
CA ASP A 747 16.43 17.49 -7.86
C ASP A 747 16.02 18.76 -7.10
N THR A 748 16.95 19.38 -6.38
CA THR A 748 16.71 20.57 -5.56
C THR A 748 17.54 21.78 -5.99
N ASP A 749 18.37 21.64 -7.03
CA ASP A 749 19.32 22.67 -7.46
C ASP A 749 18.70 23.70 -8.45
N HIS A 750 17.36 23.74 -8.51
CA HIS A 750 16.53 24.67 -9.28
C HIS A 750 15.87 25.72 -8.35
N LEU A 751 15.42 26.85 -8.90
CA LEU A 751 14.61 27.82 -8.14
C LEU A 751 13.22 27.25 -7.86
N HIS A 752 12.61 26.60 -8.86
CA HIS A 752 11.29 25.97 -8.78
C HIS A 752 11.34 24.50 -9.23
N PRO A 753 11.88 23.56 -8.41
CA PRO A 753 12.19 22.21 -8.89
C PRO A 753 10.96 21.33 -9.18
N ASP A 754 9.79 21.67 -8.63
CA ASP A 754 8.51 21.04 -8.99
C ASP A 754 8.20 21.19 -10.49
N LEU A 755 8.68 22.25 -11.17
CA LEU A 755 8.54 22.40 -12.63
C LEU A 755 9.11 21.20 -13.40
N TRP A 756 10.18 20.55 -12.90
CA TRP A 756 10.83 19.40 -13.54
C TRP A 756 10.10 18.07 -13.29
N GLN A 757 9.09 18.03 -12.41
CA GLN A 757 8.45 16.80 -11.94
C GLN A 757 7.44 16.14 -12.91
N ILE A 758 7.29 16.67 -14.13
CA ILE A 758 6.37 16.17 -15.17
C ILE A 758 6.55 14.68 -15.52
N PHE A 759 7.75 14.11 -15.31
CA PHE A 759 8.05 12.72 -15.62
C PHE A 759 7.75 11.75 -14.45
N ASP A 760 8.16 12.11 -13.23
CA ASP A 760 8.07 11.22 -12.07
C ASP A 760 6.71 11.29 -11.36
N ASN A 761 6.09 12.47 -11.37
CA ASN A 761 4.83 12.77 -10.68
C ASN A 761 3.81 13.48 -11.61
N PRO A 762 3.49 12.92 -12.80
CA PRO A 762 2.72 13.62 -13.84
C PRO A 762 1.33 14.08 -13.41
N LEU A 763 0.66 13.38 -12.48
CA LEU A 763 -0.67 13.79 -12.01
C LEU A 763 -0.61 15.02 -11.10
N ASP A 764 0.31 15.05 -10.13
CA ASP A 764 0.50 16.20 -9.24
C ASP A 764 1.05 17.40 -10.02
N TRP A 765 1.96 17.16 -10.96
CA TRP A 765 2.44 18.18 -11.90
C TRP A 765 1.30 18.75 -12.75
N GLN A 766 0.42 17.91 -13.33
CA GLN A 766 -0.76 18.38 -14.06
C GLN A 766 -1.69 19.20 -13.16
N GLU A 767 -1.91 18.74 -11.92
CA GLU A 767 -2.75 19.39 -10.91
C GLU A 767 -2.25 20.77 -10.46
N GLN A 768 -0.96 21.05 -10.62
CA GLN A 768 -0.30 22.33 -10.27
C GLN A 768 -0.11 23.24 -11.48
N TYR A 769 0.30 22.68 -12.62
CA TYR A 769 0.86 23.46 -13.74
C TYR A 769 0.01 23.51 -15.01
N ILE A 770 -0.96 22.62 -15.18
CA ILE A 770 -1.93 22.70 -16.28
C ILE A 770 -3.15 23.50 -15.82
N HIS A 771 -3.65 24.36 -16.70
CA HIS A 771 -4.82 25.21 -16.42
C HIS A 771 -6.02 24.33 -16.06
N GLU A 772 -6.72 24.61 -14.95
CA GLU A 772 -7.85 23.80 -14.45
C GLU A 772 -8.90 23.42 -15.51
N ASN A 773 -9.26 24.38 -16.37
CA ASN A 773 -10.21 24.21 -17.47
C ASN A 773 -9.64 23.60 -18.77
N TYR A 774 -8.36 23.25 -18.84
CA TYR A 774 -7.74 22.63 -20.04
C TYR A 774 -8.48 21.35 -20.47
N SER A 775 -8.70 20.40 -19.55
CA SER A 775 -9.34 19.12 -19.88
C SER A 775 -10.76 19.32 -20.42
N ARG A 776 -11.50 20.28 -19.85
CA ARG A 776 -12.84 20.68 -20.30
C ARG A 776 -12.82 21.35 -21.68
N ALA A 777 -11.75 22.08 -22.01
CA ALA A 777 -11.55 22.64 -23.34
C ALA A 777 -11.25 21.54 -24.38
N LEU A 778 -10.41 20.55 -24.02
CA LEU A 778 -10.10 19.40 -24.88
C LEU A 778 -11.33 18.52 -25.17
N GLU A 779 -12.21 18.35 -24.17
CA GLU A 779 -13.53 17.70 -24.31
C GLU A 779 -14.53 18.49 -25.19
N GLY A 780 -14.18 19.69 -25.65
CA GLY A 780 -15.05 20.50 -26.51
C GLY A 780 -16.18 21.22 -25.79
N GLN A 781 -16.07 21.49 -24.48
CA GLN A 781 -17.10 22.20 -23.69
C GLN A 781 -17.25 23.71 -24.02
N GLY A 782 -16.97 24.13 -25.26
CA GLY A 782 -17.12 25.52 -25.72
C GLY A 782 -16.11 26.53 -25.16
N LEU A 783 -14.98 26.04 -24.61
CA LEU A 783 -13.95 26.87 -23.98
C LEU A 783 -12.78 27.25 -24.92
N VAL A 784 -12.69 26.62 -26.09
CA VAL A 784 -11.72 27.01 -27.13
C VAL A 784 -12.33 28.09 -28.00
N GLU A 785 -11.61 29.19 -28.19
CA GLU A 785 -11.97 30.29 -29.08
C GLU A 785 -11.21 30.20 -30.40
N GLN A 786 -11.75 30.83 -31.45
CA GLN A 786 -11.06 31.02 -32.73
C GLN A 786 -11.03 32.52 -33.07
N PRO A 787 -10.16 33.33 -32.40
CA PRO A 787 -10.17 34.79 -32.52
C PRO A 787 -9.83 35.31 -33.94
N CYS A 788 -9.11 34.53 -34.74
CA CYS A 788 -8.83 34.80 -36.17
C CYS A 788 -9.01 33.51 -36.99
N PRO A 789 -9.24 33.58 -38.32
CA PRO A 789 -9.34 32.38 -39.16
C PRO A 789 -8.13 31.46 -38.99
N ASP A 790 -8.37 30.18 -38.70
CA ASP A 790 -7.36 29.14 -38.41
C ASP A 790 -6.35 29.48 -37.29
N VAL A 791 -6.66 30.46 -36.44
CA VAL A 791 -5.96 30.76 -35.19
C VAL A 791 -6.88 30.40 -34.02
N TYR A 792 -6.57 29.31 -33.33
CA TYR A 792 -7.29 28.89 -32.13
C TYR A 792 -6.64 29.42 -30.85
N TRP A 793 -7.40 29.46 -29.77
CA TRP A 793 -6.98 29.98 -28.48
C TRP A 793 -7.63 29.21 -27.32
N PHE A 794 -6.83 28.63 -26.44
CA PHE A 794 -7.31 27.75 -25.36
C PHE A 794 -6.51 27.90 -24.06
N PRO A 795 -7.12 27.62 -22.89
CA PRO A 795 -6.42 27.56 -21.61
C PRO A 795 -5.46 26.36 -21.57
N LEU A 796 -4.18 26.57 -21.24
CA LEU A 796 -3.15 25.53 -21.25
C LEU A 796 -2.35 25.44 -19.94
N LEU A 797 -1.74 26.53 -19.50
CA LEU A 797 -0.90 26.58 -18.29
C LEU A 797 -1.66 27.25 -17.13
N SER A 798 -1.39 26.85 -15.89
CA SER A 798 -1.87 27.58 -14.70
C SER A 798 -1.13 28.91 -14.55
N ASP A 799 -1.69 29.84 -13.77
CA ASP A 799 -0.99 31.11 -13.49
C ASP A 799 0.35 30.85 -12.77
N GLN A 800 0.39 29.86 -11.86
CA GLN A 800 1.60 29.40 -11.16
C GLN A 800 2.68 28.89 -12.11
N MET A 801 2.33 28.05 -13.09
CA MET A 801 3.26 27.61 -14.15
C MET A 801 3.86 28.79 -14.91
N CYS A 802 3.07 29.82 -15.16
CA CYS A 802 3.51 31.00 -15.89
C CYS A 802 4.44 31.89 -15.07
N ASP A 803 4.19 32.05 -13.76
CA ASP A 803 5.06 32.82 -12.87
C ASP A 803 6.40 32.10 -12.62
N GLU A 804 6.36 30.84 -12.17
CA GLU A 804 7.57 30.05 -11.87
C GLU A 804 8.49 29.90 -13.11
N LEU A 805 7.91 29.72 -14.31
CA LEU A 805 8.69 29.66 -15.55
C LEU A 805 9.35 31.00 -15.88
N VAL A 806 8.69 32.14 -15.65
CA VAL A 806 9.28 33.48 -15.86
C VAL A 806 10.39 33.75 -14.84
N GLU A 807 10.20 33.33 -13.59
CA GLU A 807 11.20 33.47 -12.53
C GLU A 807 12.46 32.63 -12.82
N GLU A 808 12.34 31.39 -13.30
CA GLU A 808 13.48 30.59 -13.78
C GLU A 808 14.22 31.25 -14.96
N MET A 809 13.49 31.85 -15.94
CA MET A 809 14.15 32.55 -17.05
C MET A 809 14.94 33.78 -16.58
N GLU A 810 14.38 34.61 -15.69
CA GLU A 810 15.10 35.78 -15.16
C GLU A 810 16.17 35.40 -14.12
N HIS A 811 16.05 34.26 -13.42
CA HIS A 811 17.10 33.69 -12.58
C HIS A 811 18.33 33.27 -13.41
N TYR A 812 18.11 32.61 -14.55
CA TYR A 812 19.18 32.28 -15.51
C TYR A 812 19.78 33.54 -16.16
N GLY A 813 18.95 34.54 -16.48
CA GLY A 813 19.34 35.91 -16.81
C GLY A 813 20.11 36.13 -18.12
N GLN A 814 20.59 35.09 -18.81
CA GLN A 814 21.40 35.18 -20.04
C GLN A 814 20.54 35.25 -21.31
N TRP A 815 19.67 36.26 -21.34
CA TRP A 815 18.83 36.61 -22.49
C TRP A 815 19.65 36.94 -23.74
N SER A 816 19.08 36.70 -24.93
CA SER A 816 19.71 37.04 -26.21
C SER A 816 19.90 38.55 -26.38
N GLY A 817 20.86 38.94 -27.23
CA GLY A 817 21.08 40.33 -27.61
C GLY A 817 20.15 40.85 -28.73
N GLY A 818 19.15 40.09 -29.18
CA GLY A 818 18.23 40.45 -30.27
C GLY A 818 18.92 40.56 -31.64
N ARG A 819 19.96 39.75 -31.90
CA ARG A 819 20.82 39.84 -33.09
C ARG A 819 20.73 38.60 -33.97
N HIS A 820 20.94 38.79 -35.28
CA HIS A 820 20.97 37.72 -36.27
C HIS A 820 22.05 36.66 -36.05
N GLU A 821 23.12 36.98 -35.30
CA GLU A 821 24.16 36.04 -34.90
C GLU A 821 24.00 35.73 -33.41
N ASP A 822 23.75 34.46 -33.08
CA ASP A 822 23.65 33.98 -31.70
C ASP A 822 24.50 32.71 -31.50
N SER A 823 25.58 32.85 -30.74
CA SER A 823 26.53 31.78 -30.41
C SER A 823 25.98 30.72 -29.43
N ARG A 824 24.82 30.96 -28.82
CA ARG A 824 24.08 30.00 -27.99
C ARG A 824 23.37 28.94 -28.84
N LEU A 825 23.10 29.23 -30.12
CA LEU A 825 22.31 28.38 -31.03
C LEU A 825 23.19 27.41 -31.84
N ALA A 826 22.68 26.19 -32.02
CA ALA A 826 23.31 25.13 -32.83
C ALA A 826 23.21 25.42 -34.34
N GLY A 827 23.96 26.42 -34.80
CA GLY A 827 23.94 26.94 -36.17
C GLY A 827 24.40 28.40 -36.27
N GLY A 828 24.45 29.13 -35.15
CA GLY A 828 25.02 30.48 -35.06
C GLY A 828 24.19 31.62 -35.66
N TYR A 829 23.07 31.33 -36.35
CA TYR A 829 22.31 32.33 -37.11
C TYR A 829 20.80 32.18 -36.94
N GLU A 830 20.11 33.30 -36.72
CA GLU A 830 18.65 33.37 -36.59
C GLU A 830 18.04 34.36 -37.60
N ASN A 831 17.02 33.90 -38.34
CA ASN A 831 16.43 34.67 -39.44
C ASN A 831 15.54 35.85 -38.97
N VAL A 832 15.01 35.79 -37.75
CA VAL A 832 14.10 36.81 -37.17
C VAL A 832 14.34 36.86 -35.66
N PRO A 833 15.39 37.55 -35.19
CA PRO A 833 15.86 37.40 -33.82
C PRO A 833 14.94 38.02 -32.77
N THR A 834 14.89 37.36 -31.62
CA THR A 834 14.17 37.78 -30.41
C THR A 834 15.11 37.92 -29.21
N VAL A 835 14.72 38.71 -28.20
CA VAL A 835 15.37 38.69 -26.87
C VAL A 835 14.76 37.54 -26.08
N ASP A 836 15.49 36.43 -25.97
CA ASP A 836 14.95 35.15 -25.52
C ASP A 836 15.93 34.26 -24.75
N ILE A 837 15.39 33.19 -24.17
CA ILE A 837 16.09 32.04 -23.61
C ILE A 837 15.43 30.77 -24.14
N HIS A 838 16.21 29.88 -24.75
CA HIS A 838 15.74 28.55 -25.17
C HIS A 838 15.66 27.59 -23.98
N MET A 839 14.64 26.73 -23.95
CA MET A 839 14.45 25.71 -22.89
C MET A 839 15.69 24.81 -22.71
N LYS A 840 16.46 24.62 -23.78
CA LYS A 840 17.73 23.86 -23.75
C LYS A 840 18.82 24.50 -22.90
N GLN A 841 18.86 25.83 -22.81
CA GLN A 841 19.87 26.57 -22.05
C GLN A 841 19.70 26.38 -20.53
N VAL A 842 18.46 26.21 -20.08
CA VAL A 842 18.06 26.01 -18.69
C VAL A 842 17.78 24.54 -18.34
N GLY A 843 18.01 23.60 -19.27
CA GLY A 843 17.78 22.17 -19.02
C GLY A 843 16.30 21.75 -18.90
N TYR A 844 15.38 22.49 -19.53
CA TYR A 844 13.92 22.26 -19.51
C TYR A 844 13.36 21.73 -20.85
N GLU A 845 14.21 21.45 -21.84
CA GLU A 845 13.78 21.06 -23.20
C GLU A 845 12.99 19.75 -23.23
N ASP A 846 13.42 18.70 -22.50
CA ASP A 846 12.71 17.42 -22.47
C ASP A 846 11.36 17.52 -21.72
N GLN A 847 11.31 18.29 -20.63
CA GLN A 847 10.13 18.57 -19.82
C GLN A 847 9.08 19.31 -20.67
N TRP A 848 9.49 20.38 -21.36
CA TRP A 848 8.61 21.10 -22.27
C TRP A 848 8.15 20.24 -23.45
N LEU A 849 9.03 19.42 -24.04
CA LEU A 849 8.64 18.47 -25.07
C LEU A 849 7.64 17.42 -24.56
N GLN A 850 7.70 17.03 -23.29
CA GLN A 850 6.70 16.15 -22.68
C GLN A 850 5.35 16.85 -22.47
N LEU A 851 5.35 18.13 -22.11
CA LEU A 851 4.15 18.98 -22.07
C LEU A 851 3.50 19.06 -23.46
N LEU A 852 4.29 19.36 -24.50
CA LEU A 852 3.79 19.40 -25.89
C LEU A 852 3.16 18.06 -26.30
N ARG A 853 3.82 16.92 -26.04
CA ARG A 853 3.29 15.58 -26.38
C ARG A 853 2.01 15.23 -25.64
N THR A 854 1.90 15.61 -24.36
CA THR A 854 0.81 15.17 -23.47
C THR A 854 -0.45 16.03 -23.63
N TYR A 855 -0.29 17.32 -23.91
CA TYR A 855 -1.39 18.28 -23.91
C TYR A 855 -1.57 18.95 -25.28
N VAL A 856 -0.53 19.56 -25.83
CA VAL A 856 -0.65 20.37 -27.07
C VAL A 856 -0.91 19.49 -28.29
N GLY A 857 -0.33 18.29 -28.36
CA GLY A 857 -0.59 17.31 -29.43
C GLY A 857 -2.07 16.94 -29.54
N PRO A 858 -2.69 16.34 -28.50
CA PRO A 858 -4.11 16.00 -28.49
C PRO A 858 -5.04 17.19 -28.76
N MET A 859 -4.72 18.38 -28.25
CA MET A 859 -5.47 19.61 -28.56
C MET A 859 -5.36 19.97 -30.04
N THR A 860 -4.18 19.86 -30.65
CA THR A 860 -3.95 20.15 -32.07
C THR A 860 -4.69 19.19 -33.00
N GLU A 861 -4.69 17.88 -32.70
CA GLU A 861 -5.44 16.89 -33.50
C GLU A 861 -6.97 17.06 -33.37
N SER A 862 -7.45 17.57 -32.23
CA SER A 862 -8.87 17.91 -32.02
C SER A 862 -9.29 19.15 -32.83
N LEU A 863 -8.44 20.18 -32.87
CA LEU A 863 -8.74 21.47 -33.52
C LEU A 863 -8.46 21.50 -35.03
N PHE A 864 -7.60 20.60 -35.53
CA PHE A 864 -7.34 20.40 -36.96
C PHE A 864 -7.61 18.94 -37.38
N PRO A 865 -8.90 18.51 -37.47
CA PRO A 865 -9.24 17.12 -37.75
C PRO A 865 -8.62 16.58 -39.04
N GLY A 866 -7.87 15.48 -38.91
CA GLY A 866 -7.13 14.84 -40.02
C GLY A 866 -5.66 15.26 -40.12
N TYR A 867 -5.21 16.24 -39.34
CA TYR A 867 -3.80 16.41 -39.00
C TYR A 867 -3.41 15.47 -37.85
N HIS A 868 -2.18 14.94 -37.90
CA HIS A 868 -1.61 14.11 -36.84
C HIS A 868 -0.18 14.55 -36.53
N THR A 869 0.18 14.60 -35.24
CA THR A 869 1.44 15.17 -34.77
C THR A 869 2.17 14.25 -33.80
N LYS A 870 3.50 14.40 -33.74
CA LYS A 870 4.34 13.84 -32.66
C LYS A 870 5.04 14.95 -31.87
N THR A 871 4.52 16.17 -32.03
CA THR A 871 4.95 17.44 -31.45
C THR A 871 6.48 17.59 -31.39
N ARG A 872 7.13 17.47 -32.55
CA ARG A 872 8.58 17.61 -32.65
C ARG A 872 8.92 19.09 -32.76
N ALA A 873 9.40 19.69 -31.69
CA ALA A 873 9.83 21.09 -31.69
C ALA A 873 11.31 21.21 -31.36
N VAL A 874 12.07 21.94 -32.19
CA VAL A 874 13.51 22.19 -31.99
C VAL A 874 13.76 23.61 -31.47
N MET A 875 12.85 24.55 -31.78
CA MET A 875 12.86 25.89 -31.19
C MET A 875 11.74 25.96 -30.14
N ASN A 876 12.14 25.92 -28.87
CA ASN A 876 11.28 26.07 -27.70
C ASN A 876 11.92 27.16 -26.82
N PHE A 877 11.30 28.34 -26.70
CA PHE A 877 11.96 29.52 -26.12
C PHE A 877 10.97 30.52 -25.53
N VAL A 878 11.35 31.14 -24.41
CA VAL A 878 10.61 32.28 -23.83
C VAL A 878 11.17 33.55 -24.42
N VAL A 879 10.30 34.40 -24.96
CA VAL A 879 10.62 35.74 -25.48
C VAL A 879 10.22 36.80 -24.46
N ARG A 880 11.09 37.77 -24.26
CA ARG A 880 10.87 38.97 -23.44
C ARG A 880 10.79 40.21 -24.33
N TYR A 881 9.67 40.93 -24.28
CA TYR A 881 9.54 42.23 -24.93
C TYR A 881 9.53 43.37 -23.90
N ARG A 882 10.35 44.39 -24.13
CA ARG A 882 10.39 45.64 -23.34
C ARG A 882 10.53 46.88 -24.24
N PRO A 883 10.01 48.06 -23.84
CA PRO A 883 10.16 49.32 -24.58
C PRO A 883 11.62 49.76 -24.84
N ASP A 884 12.53 49.39 -23.96
CA ASP A 884 13.95 49.77 -23.93
C ASP A 884 14.90 48.69 -24.48
N GLU A 885 14.40 47.48 -24.70
CA GLU A 885 15.13 46.36 -25.34
C GLU A 885 14.57 46.12 -26.75
N GLN A 886 13.84 45.02 -26.94
CA GLN A 886 13.08 44.73 -28.16
C GLN A 886 11.58 44.83 -27.87
N PRO A 887 10.86 45.88 -28.33
CA PRO A 887 9.43 46.04 -28.01
C PRO A 887 8.51 45.22 -28.91
N SER A 888 8.95 44.83 -30.11
CA SER A 888 8.12 44.29 -31.19
C SER A 888 8.86 43.27 -32.05
N LEU A 889 8.11 42.44 -32.79
CA LEU A 889 8.65 41.49 -33.77
C LEU A 889 8.08 41.76 -35.17
N ARG A 890 8.97 41.95 -36.14
CA ARG A 890 8.62 42.32 -37.53
C ARG A 890 7.74 41.26 -38.22
N PRO A 891 6.96 41.60 -39.27
CA PRO A 891 6.22 40.63 -40.07
C PRO A 891 7.06 39.45 -40.57
N HIS A 892 6.68 38.22 -40.22
CA HIS A 892 7.42 37.00 -40.56
C HIS A 892 6.52 35.75 -40.71
N HIS A 893 7.17 34.64 -41.09
CA HIS A 893 6.63 33.28 -41.02
C HIS A 893 7.52 32.45 -40.09
N ASP A 894 6.91 31.49 -39.40
CA ASP A 894 7.65 30.55 -38.56
C ASP A 894 8.21 29.40 -39.38
N SER A 895 9.32 28.81 -38.93
CA SER A 895 9.78 27.53 -39.46
C SER A 895 9.12 26.36 -38.73
N SER A 896 7.79 26.29 -38.81
CA SER A 896 6.95 25.25 -38.21
C SER A 896 5.87 24.78 -39.19
N THR A 897 5.25 23.63 -38.93
CA THR A 897 3.91 23.36 -39.50
C THR A 897 2.88 24.19 -38.74
N PHE A 898 2.93 24.15 -37.41
CA PHE A 898 2.13 24.99 -36.53
C PHE A 898 2.95 25.54 -35.36
N THR A 899 2.56 26.70 -34.87
CA THR A 899 3.21 27.42 -33.78
C THR A 899 2.28 27.49 -32.58
N LEU A 900 2.84 27.22 -31.41
CA LEU A 900 2.24 27.51 -30.11
C LEU A 900 2.82 28.82 -29.57
N ASN A 901 1.97 29.71 -29.07
CA ASN A 901 2.37 30.98 -28.46
C ASN A 901 1.52 31.24 -27.20
N VAL A 902 2.11 31.02 -26.02
CA VAL A 902 1.44 31.11 -24.71
C VAL A 902 1.84 32.41 -24.02
N ALA A 903 0.87 33.18 -23.51
CA ALA A 903 1.18 34.36 -22.71
C ALA A 903 1.47 33.99 -21.25
N LEU A 904 2.58 34.49 -20.70
CA LEU A 904 3.04 34.15 -19.35
C LEU A 904 2.71 35.23 -18.30
N ASN A 905 2.30 36.43 -18.72
CA ASN A 905 1.92 37.49 -17.78
C ASN A 905 0.74 38.36 -18.25
N HIS A 906 0.18 39.18 -17.35
CA HIS A 906 -1.08 39.88 -17.54
C HIS A 906 -0.91 41.21 -18.28
N LYS A 907 -1.60 41.34 -19.41
CA LYS A 907 -1.77 42.65 -20.06
C LYS A 907 -2.53 43.61 -19.14
N GLY A 908 -2.05 44.84 -19.03
CA GLY A 908 -2.62 45.93 -18.23
C GLY A 908 -2.03 46.05 -16.82
N LEU A 909 -1.57 44.94 -16.23
CA LEU A 909 -0.82 44.94 -14.98
C LEU A 909 0.68 45.03 -15.27
N ASP A 910 1.20 44.02 -15.98
CA ASP A 910 2.65 43.82 -16.16
C ASP A 910 3.19 44.50 -17.41
N TYR A 911 2.34 44.72 -18.42
CA TYR A 911 2.67 45.43 -19.65
C TYR A 911 1.49 46.14 -20.33
N GLU A 912 1.80 47.15 -21.13
CA GLU A 912 0.87 47.81 -22.06
C GLU A 912 1.29 47.60 -23.52
N GLY A 913 0.36 47.84 -24.46
CA GLY A 913 0.57 47.51 -25.87
C GLY A 913 0.49 45.99 -26.11
N GLY A 914 1.38 45.48 -26.96
CA GLY A 914 1.50 44.05 -27.24
C GLY A 914 0.33 43.43 -28.00
N GLY A 915 0.38 42.11 -28.14
CA GLY A 915 -0.55 41.29 -28.93
C GLY A 915 0.13 40.55 -30.09
N CYS A 916 -0.66 40.03 -31.01
CA CYS A 916 -0.22 39.47 -32.29
C CYS A 916 -1.20 39.87 -33.39
N ARG A 917 -0.72 40.20 -34.60
CA ARG A 917 -1.56 40.50 -35.77
C ARG A 917 -1.22 39.58 -36.92
N PHE A 918 -2.25 39.00 -37.53
CA PHE A 918 -2.14 38.17 -38.73
C PHE A 918 -2.48 39.00 -39.96
N LEU A 919 -1.45 39.46 -40.69
CA LEU A 919 -1.57 40.48 -41.73
C LEU A 919 -2.50 40.08 -42.87
N ARG A 920 -2.54 38.79 -43.24
CA ARG A 920 -3.40 38.27 -44.32
C ARG A 920 -4.90 38.30 -44.01
N TYR A 921 -5.29 38.55 -42.77
CA TYR A 921 -6.69 38.61 -42.32
C TYR A 921 -7.05 39.96 -41.65
N ASP A 922 -6.09 40.89 -41.58
CA ASP A 922 -6.09 42.10 -40.73
C ASP A 922 -6.62 41.88 -39.30
N CYS A 923 -6.39 40.68 -38.76
CA CYS A 923 -6.94 40.25 -37.48
C CYS A 923 -5.91 40.39 -36.36
N ILE A 924 -6.33 40.94 -35.22
CA ILE A 924 -5.44 41.28 -34.10
C ILE A 924 -5.92 40.59 -32.82
N VAL A 925 -5.11 39.67 -32.28
CA VAL A 925 -5.25 39.20 -30.89
C VAL A 925 -4.63 40.27 -29.98
N SER A 926 -5.45 41.26 -29.63
CA SER A 926 -5.00 42.49 -28.96
C SER A 926 -4.75 42.31 -27.46
N SER A 927 -5.49 41.44 -26.78
CA SER A 927 -5.40 41.25 -25.33
C SER A 927 -5.21 39.78 -24.94
N PRO A 928 -3.96 39.27 -24.97
CA PRO A 928 -3.63 37.93 -24.47
C PRO A 928 -4.04 37.73 -23.01
N ARG A 929 -4.33 36.47 -22.66
CA ARG A 929 -4.70 35.99 -21.32
C ARG A 929 -3.55 35.14 -20.81
N LYS A 930 -3.10 35.36 -19.58
CA LYS A 930 -2.07 34.52 -18.93
C LYS A 930 -2.51 33.05 -18.94
N GLY A 931 -1.58 32.13 -19.18
CA GLY A 931 -1.85 30.69 -19.25
C GLY A 931 -2.55 30.20 -20.53
N TRP A 932 -3.03 31.08 -21.43
CA TRP A 932 -3.71 30.68 -22.66
C TRP A 932 -2.75 30.61 -23.85
N GLY A 933 -2.79 29.49 -24.57
CA GLY A 933 -2.01 29.24 -25.78
C GLY A 933 -2.77 29.59 -27.06
N LEU A 934 -2.20 30.47 -27.88
CA LEU A 934 -2.57 30.62 -29.29
C LEU A 934 -1.95 29.48 -30.10
N LEU A 935 -2.69 29.00 -31.10
CA LEU A 935 -2.31 27.89 -31.96
C LEU A 935 -2.68 28.22 -33.41
N HIS A 936 -1.68 28.32 -34.29
CA HIS A 936 -1.86 28.68 -35.70
C HIS A 936 -0.83 27.99 -36.61
N PRO A 937 -1.11 27.80 -37.90
CA PRO A 937 -0.09 27.42 -38.88
C PRO A 937 1.09 28.41 -38.88
N GLY A 938 2.32 27.93 -39.10
CA GLY A 938 3.50 28.81 -39.14
C GLY A 938 3.82 29.36 -40.54
N ARG A 939 3.67 28.49 -41.55
CA ARG A 939 4.07 28.74 -42.94
C ARG A 939 2.90 29.17 -43.83
N LEU A 940 3.22 29.84 -44.93
CA LEU A 940 2.36 30.20 -46.08
C LEU A 940 1.18 31.15 -45.78
N THR A 941 0.29 30.79 -44.86
CA THR A 941 -1.02 31.45 -44.69
C THR A 941 -1.06 32.47 -43.55
N HIS A 942 -0.22 32.32 -42.52
CA HIS A 942 -0.26 33.11 -41.29
C HIS A 942 0.99 34.02 -41.16
N TYR A 943 1.20 34.88 -42.14
CA TYR A 943 2.21 35.93 -42.07
C TYR A 943 1.79 36.95 -41.00
N HIS A 944 2.60 37.11 -39.95
CA HIS A 944 2.16 37.76 -38.71
C HIS A 944 3.25 38.64 -38.07
N GLU A 945 2.83 39.60 -37.23
CA GLU A 945 3.71 40.52 -36.50
C GLU A 945 3.41 40.57 -34.99
N GLY A 946 4.47 40.69 -34.19
CA GLY A 946 4.40 40.90 -32.74
C GLY A 946 4.28 42.39 -32.44
N LEU A 947 3.09 42.84 -32.07
CA LEU A 947 2.80 44.26 -31.87
C LEU A 947 3.63 44.90 -30.74
N PRO A 948 4.01 46.19 -30.84
CA PRO A 948 4.88 46.84 -29.87
C PRO A 948 4.33 46.85 -28.44
N THR A 949 5.17 46.42 -27.49
CA THR A 949 4.98 46.57 -26.05
C THR A 949 5.39 47.99 -25.66
N THR A 950 4.47 48.76 -25.07
CA THR A 950 4.63 50.22 -24.88
C THR A 950 4.98 50.65 -23.46
N ARG A 951 4.73 49.79 -22.46
CA ARG A 951 5.18 49.95 -21.07
C ARG A 951 5.34 48.56 -20.44
N GLY A 952 6.20 48.44 -19.44
CA GLY A 952 6.38 47.20 -18.67
C GLY A 952 7.13 46.11 -19.44
N THR A 953 6.95 44.85 -19.04
CA THR A 953 7.60 43.70 -19.68
C THR A 953 6.55 42.66 -20.07
N ARG A 954 6.58 42.18 -21.32
CA ARG A 954 5.71 41.09 -21.79
C ARG A 954 6.54 39.82 -21.97
N TYR A 955 6.10 38.72 -21.36
CA TYR A 955 6.69 37.39 -21.58
C TYR A 955 5.73 36.48 -22.35
N ILE A 956 6.26 35.75 -23.33
CA ILE A 956 5.54 34.67 -24.03
C ILE A 956 6.42 33.43 -24.15
N MET A 957 5.84 32.24 -24.06
CA MET A 957 6.50 30.98 -24.40
C MET A 957 6.11 30.57 -25.82
N VAL A 958 7.09 30.34 -26.68
CA VAL A 958 6.91 30.01 -28.10
C VAL A 958 7.44 28.62 -28.39
N SER A 959 6.77 27.89 -29.28
CA SER A 959 7.26 26.61 -29.80
C SER A 959 6.93 26.44 -31.28
N PHE A 960 7.96 26.18 -32.09
CA PHE A 960 7.84 25.88 -33.51
C PHE A 960 7.75 24.37 -33.71
N VAL A 961 6.55 23.87 -33.98
CA VAL A 961 6.22 22.45 -33.92
C VAL A 961 6.09 21.82 -35.32
N ASP A 962 6.62 20.61 -35.45
CA ASP A 962 6.76 19.83 -36.67
C ASP A 962 7.36 20.67 -37.84
N PRO A 963 8.64 21.11 -37.70
CA PRO A 963 9.35 21.96 -38.66
C PRO A 963 9.77 21.24 -39.95
#